data_AF-A0A8S1LHE4-F1
#
_entry.id   AF-A0A8S1LHE4-F1
#
_cell.length_a   1.000
_cell.length_b   1.000
_cell.length_c   1.000
_cell.angle_alpha   90.00
_cell.angle_beta   90.00
_cell.angle_gamma   90.00
#
_symmetry.space_group_name_H-M   'P 1'
#
loop_
_entity.id
_entity.type
_entity.pdbx_description
1 polymer ?
#
loop_
_entity_poly.entity_id
_entity_poly.type
_entity_poly.pdbx_seq_one_letter_code
_entity_poly.pdbx_strand_id
1 'polypeptide(L)'
;MIRNQKCIEVTQINNYAFCQYPIDEGCQYDYSSKTCQIVSQFDDLSCSKGINRIACLQLTKKNLQCQFVDYCFGPKNIAFDPLIIYETSNLLFINSNTCNLVNNGDIVKYDTNLKICVKVNDLNSISCITEGLNKDGCLSIKSQNCIWDLTTRKCREIKFDVKDDSCEQQNWSSHLCSQINLDKPCGFIKDGCNFIDIQQARCTQEGLNKFACLNIQKYPCIWIKNLNDENYHCEDYIPHLSCNQIPQNVNSKVCSMVKEGACYYNLQKLQCEVPNKNETNCELMGLNIIGCVQIEMCFFDQKCQLLNRNNYKCDDFPIANKLICKNAIDSCKYNEIVYGCSYAYDELCSNDSLSMIACQNQKHCSYLDNNCQCKQYIDNYHCNYITNIERCQEQSHCIFLNIPSNSEIDIQYNHKCRQKTCQDLKAEKCDNNKILGITCYWNNSEQCQSASKCEDIIHSTYECSQYQFNGRPCQMINKKGFCEQFSCEKFSQQLCSENSQFCKFEESCKTKQCIDYNDKNCILNDCDWNKNDGICQQQVECSQIKNEFDCIRQKFNKRACFWVIQNDTEFCTSHGCRNLNKSLLCSGQRLIQESCVELNDSTCLSCEEILDKCECIQQSKYCYYDIKQNNCNSRNCESFKNQEECPVNFCRYQDEKCQAQCQYIYDEDQCKKIKECSWLKKKQKCQVQCEIQTDELQCKNLNECFWNNNQLNCENKILILIQDIKSLLLSLVLIQWIYI
;
A
#
# COMPACT_ATOMS: atom_id res chain seq x y z
N MET A 1 -60.54 43.89 49.91
CA MET A 1 -60.29 45.08 49.05
C MET A 1 -58.82 45.42 48.85
N ILE A 2 -57.88 45.01 49.72
CA ILE A 2 -56.48 45.46 49.64
C ILE A 2 -55.67 44.85 48.48
N ARG A 3 -56.07 43.68 47.93
CA ARG A 3 -55.32 42.97 46.87
C ARG A 3 -55.09 43.75 45.55
N ASN A 4 -55.83 44.83 45.32
CA ASN A 4 -55.72 45.63 44.10
C ASN A 4 -55.21 47.06 44.35
N GLN A 5 -54.81 47.39 45.58
CA GLN A 5 -54.24 48.71 45.89
C GLN A 5 -52.78 48.77 45.45
N LYS A 6 -52.36 49.95 45.01
CA LYS A 6 -50.94 50.21 44.72
C LYS A 6 -50.11 50.18 46.01
N CYS A 7 -48.83 49.86 45.92
CA CYS A 7 -47.95 49.78 47.09
C CYS A 7 -48.05 51.01 48.01
N ILE A 8 -48.00 52.22 47.43
CA ILE A 8 -48.08 53.50 48.15
C ILE A 8 -49.47 53.85 48.69
N GLU A 9 -50.53 53.21 48.19
CA GLU A 9 -51.91 53.46 48.65
C GLU A 9 -52.25 52.66 49.92
N VAL A 10 -51.43 51.66 50.25
CA VAL A 10 -51.56 50.85 51.46
C VAL A 10 -50.97 51.62 52.65
N THR A 11 -51.80 52.46 53.28
CA THR A 11 -51.42 53.32 54.43
C THR A 11 -52.11 52.88 55.72
N GLN A 12 -51.55 53.30 56.88
CA GLN A 12 -52.11 53.05 58.23
C GLN A 12 -52.30 51.56 58.60
N ILE A 13 -51.36 50.72 58.20
CA ILE A 13 -51.45 49.28 58.43
C ILE A 13 -50.70 48.86 59.69
N ASN A 14 -51.36 48.08 60.56
CA ASN A 14 -50.75 47.51 61.77
C ASN A 14 -50.09 46.14 61.56
N ASN A 15 -50.08 45.64 60.31
CA ASN A 15 -49.60 44.30 59.98
C ASN A 15 -48.83 44.31 58.64
N TYR A 16 -47.60 43.81 58.65
CA TYR A 16 -46.74 43.71 57.46
C TYR A 16 -47.36 42.88 56.32
N ALA A 17 -48.31 41.99 56.62
CA ALA A 17 -48.96 41.14 55.63
C ALA A 17 -49.69 41.98 54.56
N PHE A 18 -50.14 43.20 54.89
CA PHE A 18 -50.80 44.07 53.92
C PHE A 18 -49.86 44.52 52.79
N CYS A 19 -48.56 44.70 53.04
CA CYS A 19 -47.58 45.00 51.99
C CYS A 19 -47.22 43.81 51.11
N GLN A 20 -47.76 42.61 51.38
CA GLN A 20 -47.48 41.42 50.56
C GLN A 20 -48.43 41.29 49.38
N TYR A 21 -49.58 41.97 49.43
CA TYR A 21 -50.66 41.88 48.45
C TYR A 21 -50.54 42.77 47.21
N PRO A 22 -49.91 43.97 47.24
CA PRO A 22 -49.76 44.79 46.04
C PRO A 22 -49.08 44.02 44.90
N ILE A 23 -49.54 44.24 43.67
CA ILE A 23 -49.08 43.56 42.45
C ILE A 23 -48.55 44.53 41.39
N ASP A 24 -48.46 45.81 41.72
CA ASP A 24 -48.06 46.89 40.82
C ASP A 24 -46.53 47.05 40.75
N GLU A 25 -45.87 47.19 41.90
CA GLU A 25 -44.42 47.42 41.99
C GLU A 25 -43.80 46.66 43.17
N GLY A 26 -42.47 46.58 43.23
CA GLY A 26 -41.79 45.97 44.38
C GLY A 26 -42.10 46.74 45.66
N CYS A 27 -42.64 46.07 46.67
CA CYS A 27 -43.17 46.69 47.87
C CYS A 27 -42.60 46.03 49.13
N GLN A 28 -42.22 46.83 50.13
CA GLN A 28 -41.75 46.39 51.44
C GLN A 28 -42.45 47.13 52.57
N TYR A 29 -42.75 46.42 53.65
CA TYR A 29 -43.19 47.00 54.91
C TYR A 29 -42.01 47.66 55.65
N ASP A 30 -42.08 48.98 55.83
CA ASP A 30 -41.17 49.69 56.72
C ASP A 30 -41.69 49.62 58.16
N TYR A 31 -40.94 48.92 59.01
CA TYR A 31 -41.27 48.76 60.42
C TYR A 31 -41.23 50.09 61.20
N SER A 32 -40.51 51.09 60.71
CA SER A 32 -40.33 52.39 61.36
C SER A 32 -41.56 53.29 61.14
N SER A 33 -41.94 53.47 59.88
CA SER A 33 -43.12 54.26 59.51
C SER A 33 -44.45 53.51 59.63
N LYS A 34 -44.43 52.17 59.74
CA LYS A 34 -45.61 51.30 59.67
C LYS A 34 -46.41 51.51 58.38
N THR A 35 -45.70 51.74 57.26
CA THR A 35 -46.29 51.91 55.93
C THR A 35 -45.61 51.02 54.90
N CYS A 36 -46.27 50.82 53.76
CA CYS A 36 -45.66 50.16 52.62
C CYS A 36 -44.86 51.19 51.80
N GLN A 37 -43.61 50.85 51.48
CA GLN A 37 -42.74 51.65 50.63
C GLN A 37 -42.35 50.89 49.37
N ILE A 38 -42.25 51.62 48.27
CA ILE A 38 -41.67 51.10 47.03
C ILE A 38 -40.18 50.85 47.27
N VAL A 39 -39.72 49.67 46.89
CA VAL A 39 -38.30 49.29 46.97
C VAL A 39 -37.66 49.36 45.59
N SER A 40 -36.47 49.92 45.55
CA SER A 40 -35.65 50.04 44.37
C SER A 40 -34.83 48.79 44.11
N GLN A 41 -34.32 48.64 42.89
CA GLN A 41 -33.38 47.58 42.49
C GLN A 41 -32.04 47.57 43.25
N PHE A 42 -31.75 48.62 44.03
CA PHE A 42 -30.53 48.72 44.83
C PHE A 42 -30.75 48.31 46.28
N ASP A 43 -32.00 48.07 46.68
CA ASP A 43 -32.32 47.65 48.03
C ASP A 43 -32.01 46.16 48.20
N ASP A 44 -31.07 45.86 49.09
CA ASP A 44 -30.49 44.52 49.27
C ASP A 44 -31.43 43.66 50.14
N LEU A 45 -32.58 43.27 49.58
CA LEU A 45 -33.68 42.65 50.35
C LEU A 45 -33.40 41.19 50.72
N SER A 46 -33.68 40.83 51.97
CA SER A 46 -33.70 39.44 52.43
C SER A 46 -35.04 38.75 52.15
N CYS A 47 -35.07 37.41 52.04
CA CYS A 47 -36.32 36.65 51.92
C CYS A 47 -37.11 36.69 53.25
N SER A 48 -37.76 37.82 53.51
CA SER A 48 -38.40 38.12 54.77
C SER A 48 -39.88 38.42 54.58
N LYS A 49 -40.66 38.21 55.64
CA LYS A 49 -42.06 38.59 55.64
C LYS A 49 -42.19 40.11 55.54
N GLY A 50 -43.17 40.55 54.75
CA GLY A 50 -43.52 41.96 54.60
C GLY A 50 -43.08 42.55 53.27
N ILE A 51 -42.54 41.75 52.35
CA ILE A 51 -42.34 42.12 50.96
C ILE A 51 -43.34 41.39 50.05
N ASN A 52 -43.79 42.05 48.98
CA ASN A 52 -44.70 41.45 48.01
C ASN A 52 -44.00 40.50 47.04
N ARG A 53 -44.81 39.86 46.19
CA ARG A 53 -44.34 38.92 45.17
C ARG A 53 -43.31 39.57 44.24
N ILE A 54 -43.52 40.80 43.77
CA ILE A 54 -42.58 41.46 42.85
C ILE A 54 -41.21 41.65 43.53
N ALA A 55 -41.20 42.21 44.74
CA ALA A 55 -39.96 42.40 45.50
C ALA A 55 -39.26 41.07 45.83
N CYS A 56 -40.02 40.05 46.24
CA CYS A 56 -39.49 38.72 46.57
C CYS A 56 -38.78 38.04 45.39
N LEU A 57 -39.33 38.16 44.17
CA LEU A 57 -38.84 37.44 43.01
C LEU A 57 -37.77 38.22 42.21
N GLN A 58 -37.73 39.55 42.34
CA GLN A 58 -36.90 40.41 41.49
C GLN A 58 -35.87 41.25 42.26
N LEU A 59 -36.15 41.62 43.51
CA LEU A 59 -35.37 42.60 44.27
C LEU A 59 -34.62 42.00 45.46
N THR A 60 -34.76 40.69 45.71
CA THR A 60 -33.99 40.00 46.75
C THR A 60 -32.53 39.83 46.35
N LYS A 61 -31.63 39.78 47.34
CA LYS A 61 -30.20 39.61 47.09
C LYS A 61 -29.93 38.44 46.15
N LYS A 62 -29.00 38.65 45.21
CA LYS A 62 -28.65 37.68 44.15
C LYS A 62 -28.07 36.34 44.65
N ASN A 63 -27.85 36.15 45.95
CA ASN A 63 -27.37 34.91 46.55
C ASN A 63 -28.43 34.19 47.39
N LEU A 64 -29.62 34.76 47.55
CA LEU A 64 -30.70 34.17 48.32
C LEU A 64 -31.64 33.37 47.42
N GLN A 65 -32.13 32.24 47.94
CA GLN A 65 -33.11 31.37 47.27
C GLN A 65 -34.52 31.67 47.82
N CYS A 66 -35.22 32.65 47.26
CA CYS A 66 -36.51 33.07 47.77
C CYS A 66 -37.67 32.42 47.00
N GLN A 67 -38.68 31.97 47.75
CA GLN A 67 -39.95 31.47 47.25
C GLN A 67 -41.11 32.32 47.80
N PHE A 68 -42.13 32.54 46.97
CA PHE A 68 -43.34 33.24 47.34
C PHE A 68 -44.54 32.30 47.24
N VAL A 69 -45.07 31.85 48.39
CA VAL A 69 -46.35 31.11 48.42
C VAL A 69 -47.45 32.08 48.82
N ASP A 70 -47.58 32.35 50.12
CA ASP A 70 -48.46 33.40 50.65
C ASP A 70 -47.69 34.65 51.11
N TYR A 71 -46.41 34.47 51.40
CA TYR A 71 -45.45 35.50 51.77
C TYR A 71 -44.08 35.11 51.23
N CYS A 72 -43.17 36.08 51.13
CA CYS A 72 -41.79 35.77 50.78
C CYS A 72 -41.10 35.03 51.92
N PHE A 73 -40.62 33.82 51.65
CA PHE A 73 -39.71 33.11 52.53
C PHE A 73 -38.62 32.46 51.71
N GLY A 74 -37.46 32.32 52.32
CA GLY A 74 -36.34 31.60 51.74
C GLY A 74 -35.59 30.94 52.88
N PRO A 75 -34.63 30.05 52.59
CA PRO A 75 -33.94 29.33 53.63
C PRO A 75 -33.20 30.33 54.52
N LYS A 76 -33.63 30.43 55.78
CA LYS A 76 -32.80 30.97 56.86
C LYS A 76 -31.62 30.02 57.00
N ASN A 77 -30.50 30.28 56.31
CA ASN A 77 -29.29 29.45 56.39
C ASN A 77 -29.58 27.94 56.50
N ILE A 78 -30.33 27.36 55.56
CA ILE A 78 -30.36 25.90 55.48
C ILE A 78 -28.96 25.51 55.00
N ALA A 79 -28.09 25.19 55.96
CA ALA A 79 -26.89 24.41 55.71
C ALA A 79 -27.35 23.27 54.80
N PHE A 80 -26.77 23.16 53.61
CA PHE A 80 -27.19 22.21 52.59
C PHE A 80 -27.25 20.83 53.25
N ASP A 81 -28.44 20.34 53.50
CA ASP A 81 -28.63 18.95 53.87
C ASP A 81 -28.81 18.21 52.55
N PRO A 82 -27.79 17.49 52.05
CA PRO A 82 -27.88 16.74 50.81
C PRO A 82 -29.00 15.70 50.82
N LEU A 83 -29.59 15.39 51.98
CA LEU A 83 -30.74 14.49 52.12
C LEU A 83 -32.07 15.14 51.71
N ILE A 84 -32.15 16.47 51.65
CA ILE A 84 -33.37 17.16 51.21
C ILE A 84 -33.37 17.21 49.68
N ILE A 85 -34.32 16.48 49.09
CA ILE A 85 -34.52 16.45 47.64
C ILE A 85 -35.51 17.57 47.26
N TYR A 86 -35.07 18.51 46.43
CA TYR A 86 -35.92 19.55 45.86
C TYR A 86 -36.34 19.15 44.45
N GLU A 87 -37.66 19.04 44.24
CA GLU A 87 -38.26 18.78 42.93
C GLU A 87 -38.83 20.05 42.30
N THR A 88 -38.84 20.11 40.97
CA THR A 88 -39.39 21.26 40.21
C THR A 88 -40.85 21.56 40.53
N SER A 89 -41.66 20.53 40.79
CA SER A 89 -43.07 20.62 41.17
C SER A 89 -43.32 21.40 42.46
N ASN A 90 -42.36 21.39 43.38
CA ASN A 90 -42.47 22.04 44.69
C ASN A 90 -42.04 23.53 44.67
N LEU A 91 -41.48 23.99 43.56
CA LEU A 91 -40.85 25.31 43.43
C LEU A 91 -41.65 26.23 42.50
N LEU A 92 -42.76 26.74 43.02
CA LEU A 92 -43.61 27.74 42.35
C LEU A 92 -43.31 29.15 42.86
N PHE A 93 -43.35 30.13 41.94
CA PHE A 93 -43.09 31.55 42.21
C PHE A 93 -41.82 31.77 43.01
N ILE A 94 -40.70 31.55 42.35
CA ILE A 94 -39.37 31.59 42.95
C ILE A 94 -38.50 32.65 42.27
N ASN A 95 -37.45 33.09 42.95
CA ASN A 95 -36.37 33.84 42.29
C ASN A 95 -35.41 32.87 41.57
N SER A 96 -34.54 33.40 40.70
CA SER A 96 -33.70 32.57 39.84
C SER A 96 -32.74 31.65 40.59
N ASN A 97 -32.19 32.09 41.73
CA ASN A 97 -31.25 31.26 42.50
C ASN A 97 -31.91 30.04 43.16
N THR A 98 -33.24 30.02 43.28
CA THR A 98 -33.94 28.91 43.93
C THR A 98 -33.87 27.63 43.10
N CYS A 99 -33.76 27.74 41.77
CA CYS A 99 -33.55 26.57 40.91
C CYS A 99 -32.23 25.85 41.16
N ASN A 100 -31.25 26.54 41.75
CA ASN A 100 -29.95 25.98 42.10
C ASN A 100 -30.04 24.95 43.25
N LEU A 101 -31.21 24.84 43.91
CA LEU A 101 -31.49 23.85 44.95
C LEU A 101 -31.93 22.48 44.40
N VAL A 102 -32.42 22.43 43.16
CA VAL A 102 -32.90 21.19 42.54
C VAL A 102 -31.73 20.21 42.40
N ASN A 103 -31.85 19.06 43.06
CA ASN A 103 -30.81 18.04 43.23
C ASN A 103 -31.38 16.61 43.08
N ASN A 104 -32.54 16.46 42.44
CA ASN A 104 -33.18 15.18 42.15
C ASN A 104 -32.65 14.51 40.86
N GLY A 105 -31.55 15.03 40.28
CA GLY A 105 -30.99 14.59 39.00
C GLY A 105 -31.61 15.25 37.77
N ASP A 106 -32.67 16.07 37.92
CA ASP A 106 -33.20 16.85 36.81
C ASP A 106 -32.22 17.98 36.44
N ILE A 107 -32.01 18.19 35.14
CA ILE A 107 -31.33 19.37 34.63
C ILE A 107 -32.36 20.48 34.45
N VAL A 108 -32.21 21.57 35.20
CA VAL A 108 -33.21 22.65 35.24
C VAL A 108 -32.57 24.02 35.08
N LYS A 109 -33.35 24.95 34.54
CA LYS A 109 -33.04 26.38 34.51
C LYS A 109 -34.22 27.20 34.99
N TYR A 110 -33.98 28.46 35.31
CA TYR A 110 -35.04 29.38 35.68
C TYR A 110 -35.75 29.94 34.44
N ASP A 111 -37.09 29.91 34.45
CA ASP A 111 -37.91 30.58 33.45
C ASP A 111 -38.31 31.97 33.96
N THR A 112 -37.79 33.01 33.34
CA THR A 112 -38.02 34.40 33.75
C THR A 112 -39.47 34.84 33.56
N ASN A 113 -40.24 34.23 32.66
CA ASN A 113 -41.64 34.60 32.42
C ASN A 113 -42.56 33.92 33.44
N LEU A 114 -42.36 32.62 33.66
CA LEU A 114 -43.18 31.80 34.55
C LEU A 114 -42.76 31.93 36.02
N LYS A 115 -41.53 32.37 36.29
CA LYS A 115 -40.94 32.46 37.64
C LYS A 115 -40.90 31.10 38.35
N ILE A 116 -40.55 30.05 37.60
CA ILE A 116 -40.45 28.66 38.06
C ILE A 116 -39.17 28.00 37.51
N CYS A 117 -38.81 26.83 38.02
CA CYS A 117 -37.79 25.99 37.39
C CYS A 117 -38.41 25.16 36.29
N VAL A 118 -37.78 25.18 35.11
CA VAL A 118 -38.18 24.36 33.97
C VAL A 118 -37.07 23.38 33.63
N LYS A 119 -37.46 22.14 33.29
CA LYS A 119 -36.51 21.14 32.82
C LYS A 119 -35.92 21.56 31.48
N VAL A 120 -34.61 21.33 31.31
CA VAL A 120 -33.89 21.60 30.07
C VAL A 120 -33.93 20.34 29.21
N ASN A 121 -34.62 20.41 28.08
CA ASN A 121 -34.68 19.30 27.12
C ASN A 121 -33.53 19.34 26.11
N ASP A 122 -33.01 20.53 25.80
CA ASP A 122 -31.89 20.73 24.88
C ASP A 122 -30.68 21.29 25.64
N LEU A 123 -29.65 20.47 25.82
CA LEU A 123 -28.42 20.83 26.53
C LEU A 123 -27.60 21.88 25.76
N ASN A 124 -27.83 22.06 24.46
CA ASN A 124 -27.17 23.13 23.70
C ASN A 124 -27.81 24.51 23.98
N SER A 125 -28.99 24.54 24.61
CA SER A 125 -29.67 25.79 24.98
C SER A 125 -29.17 26.43 26.28
N ILE A 126 -28.19 25.80 26.93
CA ILE A 126 -27.62 26.24 28.21
C ILE A 126 -26.12 26.51 28.11
N SER A 127 -25.64 27.34 29.02
CA SER A 127 -24.28 27.86 29.13
C SER A 127 -23.93 28.09 30.60
N CYS A 128 -22.65 28.28 30.95
CA CYS A 128 -22.26 28.45 32.36
C CYS A 128 -22.90 29.69 33.01
N ILE A 129 -23.39 30.65 32.21
CA ILE A 129 -24.04 31.88 32.65
C ILE A 129 -25.57 31.81 32.61
N THR A 130 -26.14 30.64 32.30
CA THR A 130 -27.60 30.46 32.27
C THR A 130 -28.21 30.72 33.63
N GLU A 131 -29.22 31.58 33.67
CA GLU A 131 -29.83 32.03 34.92
C GLU A 131 -30.56 30.87 35.62
N GLY A 132 -30.28 30.69 36.92
CA GLY A 132 -30.89 29.64 37.73
C GLY A 132 -30.58 28.21 37.28
N LEU A 133 -29.48 28.01 36.55
CA LEU A 133 -29.01 26.67 36.21
C LEU A 133 -28.59 25.92 37.47
N ASN A 134 -29.05 24.68 37.66
CA ASN A 134 -28.66 23.86 38.80
C ASN A 134 -27.30 23.17 38.62
N LYS A 135 -26.82 22.46 39.66
CA LYS A 135 -25.54 21.76 39.64
C LYS A 135 -25.47 20.77 38.47
N ASP A 136 -26.47 19.89 38.35
CA ASP A 136 -26.49 18.87 37.31
C ASP A 136 -26.45 19.50 35.90
N GLY A 137 -27.20 20.59 35.71
CA GLY A 137 -27.12 21.38 34.48
C GLY A 137 -25.74 21.98 34.22
N CYS A 138 -25.11 22.55 35.24
CA CYS A 138 -23.76 23.12 35.11
C CYS A 138 -22.72 22.08 34.70
N LEU A 139 -22.77 20.88 35.29
CA LEU A 139 -21.81 19.81 35.00
C LEU A 139 -22.08 19.12 33.65
N SER A 140 -23.32 19.17 33.16
CA SER A 140 -23.73 18.60 31.87
C SER A 140 -23.30 19.42 30.65
N ILE A 141 -22.81 20.66 30.84
CA ILE A 141 -22.37 21.52 29.73
C ILE A 141 -21.07 20.98 29.12
N LYS A 142 -21.12 20.69 27.81
CA LYS A 142 -20.01 20.11 27.04
C LYS A 142 -19.21 21.10 26.20
N SER A 143 -19.74 22.32 26.02
CA SER A 143 -19.20 23.35 25.12
C SER A 143 -18.40 24.44 25.82
N GLN A 144 -18.40 24.47 27.15
CA GLN A 144 -17.78 25.54 27.94
C GLN A 144 -17.11 25.00 29.20
N ASN A 145 -16.10 25.73 29.66
CA ASN A 145 -15.33 25.45 30.87
C ASN A 145 -16.12 25.88 32.11
N CYS A 146 -17.13 25.09 32.48
CA CYS A 146 -17.99 25.39 33.62
C CYS A 146 -17.49 24.75 34.93
N ILE A 147 -17.59 25.52 36.01
CA ILE A 147 -17.44 25.05 37.39
C ILE A 147 -18.70 25.42 38.20
N TRP A 148 -19.17 24.49 39.03
CA TRP A 148 -20.20 24.76 40.01
C TRP A 148 -19.59 25.28 41.31
N ASP A 149 -19.78 26.57 41.59
CA ASP A 149 -19.30 27.20 42.81
C ASP A 149 -20.23 26.89 43.98
N LEU A 150 -19.76 26.05 44.92
CA LEU A 150 -20.51 25.70 46.12
C LEU A 150 -20.83 26.89 47.04
N THR A 151 -19.98 27.92 47.03
CA THR A 151 -20.13 29.11 47.89
C THR A 151 -21.26 29.99 47.40
N THR A 152 -21.30 30.27 46.09
CA THR A 152 -22.35 31.09 45.49
C THR A 152 -23.55 30.27 45.02
N ARG A 153 -23.42 28.94 44.97
CA ARG A 153 -24.34 27.98 44.34
C ARG A 153 -24.70 28.39 42.93
N LYS A 154 -23.70 28.75 42.13
CA LYS A 154 -23.90 29.17 40.73
C LYS A 154 -22.92 28.45 39.84
N CYS A 155 -23.39 28.18 38.63
CA CYS A 155 -22.50 27.84 37.55
C CYS A 155 -21.70 29.08 37.14
N ARG A 156 -20.40 28.91 36.89
CA ARG A 156 -19.53 29.98 36.39
C ARG A 156 -18.64 29.43 35.30
N GLU A 157 -18.42 30.24 34.28
CA GLU A 157 -17.38 29.99 33.30
C GLU A 157 -16.03 30.38 33.89
N ILE A 158 -15.03 29.52 33.73
CA ILE A 158 -13.65 29.83 34.10
C ILE A 158 -12.77 29.81 32.87
N LYS A 159 -11.83 30.76 32.81
CA LYS A 159 -10.72 30.68 31.86
C LYS A 159 -9.74 29.67 32.42
N PHE A 160 -9.47 28.62 31.65
CA PHE A 160 -8.56 27.56 32.05
C PHE A 160 -7.13 28.11 32.09
N ASP A 161 -6.61 28.32 33.30
CA ASP A 161 -5.20 28.70 33.56
C ASP A 161 -4.60 27.81 34.65
N VAL A 162 -5.17 26.61 34.83
CA VAL A 162 -4.84 25.76 35.98
C VAL A 162 -3.76 24.77 35.60
N LYS A 163 -2.57 24.98 36.18
CA LYS A 163 -1.57 23.92 36.36
C LYS A 163 -2.06 23.02 37.49
N ASP A 164 -3.07 22.21 37.22
CA ASP A 164 -3.51 21.22 38.19
C ASP A 164 -2.62 19.99 38.14
N ASP A 165 -2.18 19.54 39.32
CA ASP A 165 -1.34 18.35 39.47
C ASP A 165 -2.16 17.06 39.75
N SER A 166 -3.50 17.17 39.80
CA SER A 166 -4.41 16.08 40.18
C SER A 166 -5.64 15.95 39.26
N CYS A 167 -6.08 14.71 39.03
CA CYS A 167 -7.35 14.42 38.37
C CYS A 167 -8.56 14.70 39.27
N GLU A 168 -8.40 14.73 40.61
CA GLU A 168 -9.51 14.80 41.57
C GLU A 168 -10.07 16.23 41.72
N GLN A 169 -10.89 16.65 40.76
CA GLN A 169 -11.49 17.98 40.74
C GLN A 169 -13.01 17.86 40.86
N GLN A 170 -13.56 18.28 42.00
CA GLN A 170 -15.01 18.24 42.20
C GLN A 170 -15.70 19.44 41.55
N ASN A 171 -16.95 19.25 41.15
CA ASN A 171 -17.83 20.30 40.62
C ASN A 171 -17.38 20.90 39.28
N TRP A 172 -16.57 20.14 38.53
CA TRP A 172 -16.09 20.50 37.20
C TRP A 172 -16.94 19.83 36.13
N SER A 173 -17.28 20.57 35.08
CA SER A 173 -17.96 19.98 33.92
C SER A 173 -17.09 18.93 33.22
N SER A 174 -17.73 18.02 32.47
CA SER A 174 -16.99 17.01 31.69
C SER A 174 -16.05 17.66 30.67
N HIS A 175 -16.45 18.78 30.09
CA HIS A 175 -15.61 19.54 29.17
C HIS A 175 -14.31 19.99 29.85
N LEU A 176 -14.42 20.59 31.04
CA LEU A 176 -13.27 21.05 31.81
C LEU A 176 -12.32 19.89 32.17
N CYS A 177 -12.84 18.70 32.48
CA CYS A 177 -12.02 17.50 32.73
C CYS A 177 -11.18 17.09 31.52
N SER A 178 -11.73 17.21 30.30
CA SER A 178 -11.02 16.84 29.08
C SER A 178 -9.81 17.74 28.79
N GLN A 179 -9.80 18.96 29.36
CA GLN A 179 -8.72 19.94 29.20
C GLN A 179 -7.56 19.73 30.19
N ILE A 180 -7.67 18.79 31.13
CA ILE A 180 -6.61 18.49 32.11
C ILE A 180 -5.38 17.90 31.39
N ASN A 181 -4.31 18.68 31.31
CA ASN A 181 -3.05 18.26 30.71
C ASN A 181 -2.13 17.56 31.73
N LEU A 182 -2.49 16.32 32.08
CA LEU A 182 -1.72 15.45 32.97
C LEU A 182 -1.33 14.15 32.26
N ASP A 183 -0.14 13.64 32.56
CA ASP A 183 0.31 12.30 32.16
C ASP A 183 -0.31 11.19 33.03
N LYS A 184 -1.61 11.36 33.36
CA LYS A 184 -2.41 10.43 34.16
C LYS A 184 -3.80 10.31 33.54
N PRO A 185 -4.46 9.15 33.63
CA PRO A 185 -5.75 8.92 32.98
C PRO A 185 -6.86 9.58 33.79
N CYS A 186 -7.24 10.80 33.43
CA CYS A 186 -8.35 11.52 34.05
C CYS A 186 -9.61 11.39 33.18
N GLY A 187 -10.79 11.43 33.81
CA GLY A 187 -12.06 11.58 33.13
C GLY A 187 -13.17 12.03 34.08
N PHE A 188 -14.36 12.32 33.51
CA PHE A 188 -15.50 12.75 34.29
C PHE A 188 -16.21 11.55 34.93
N ILE A 189 -16.40 11.61 36.26
CA ILE A 189 -17.14 10.62 37.05
C ILE A 189 -18.14 11.36 37.94
N LYS A 190 -19.43 11.26 37.58
CA LYS A 190 -20.59 11.75 38.32
C LYS A 190 -20.61 13.26 38.61
N ASP A 191 -19.76 13.72 39.52
CA ASP A 191 -19.78 15.06 40.10
C ASP A 191 -18.48 15.86 39.83
N GLY A 192 -17.59 15.36 38.98
CA GLY A 192 -16.32 16.02 38.67
C GLY A 192 -15.33 15.12 37.95
N CYS A 193 -14.07 15.55 37.93
CA CYS A 193 -12.97 14.81 37.35
C CYS A 193 -12.38 13.85 38.39
N ASN A 194 -11.97 12.65 37.95
CA ASN A 194 -11.26 11.68 38.77
C ASN A 194 -10.41 10.76 37.88
N PHE A 195 -9.64 9.85 38.49
CA PHE A 195 -8.91 8.80 37.81
C PHE A 195 -9.86 7.79 37.15
N ILE A 196 -9.53 7.39 35.93
CA ILE A 196 -10.29 6.41 35.15
C ILE A 196 -9.45 5.14 34.95
N ASP A 197 -10.09 3.98 35.09
CA ASP A 197 -9.50 2.70 34.71
C ASP A 197 -9.53 2.53 33.17
N ILE A 198 -8.36 2.69 32.54
CA ILE A 198 -8.16 2.55 31.09
C ILE A 198 -8.51 1.16 30.53
N GLN A 199 -8.62 0.13 31.40
CA GLN A 199 -9.05 -1.21 31.00
C GLN A 199 -10.57 -1.34 30.85
N GLN A 200 -11.34 -0.43 31.46
CA GLN A 200 -12.80 -0.44 31.45
C GLN A 200 -13.37 0.71 30.63
N ALA A 201 -12.61 1.81 30.51
CA ALA A 201 -13.01 2.98 29.75
C ALA A 201 -13.26 2.68 28.27
N ARG A 202 -14.22 3.42 27.71
CA ARG A 202 -14.51 3.50 26.27
C ARG A 202 -14.07 4.86 25.76
N CYS A 203 -13.84 5.02 24.46
CA CYS A 203 -13.50 6.32 23.88
C CYS A 203 -14.63 7.35 24.10
N THR A 204 -15.88 6.88 24.23
CA THR A 204 -17.07 7.70 24.51
C THR A 204 -17.24 8.10 25.98
N GLN A 205 -16.34 7.73 26.89
CA GLN A 205 -16.42 8.16 28.28
C GLN A 205 -16.28 9.69 28.35
N GLU A 206 -17.18 10.34 29.09
CA GLU A 206 -17.19 11.80 29.14
C GLU A 206 -15.95 12.35 29.86
N GLY A 207 -15.44 13.48 29.34
CA GLY A 207 -14.37 14.24 29.96
C GLY A 207 -13.01 13.55 30.03
N LEU A 208 -12.79 12.48 29.25
CA LEU A 208 -11.46 11.89 29.11
C LEU A 208 -10.44 12.96 28.70
N ASN A 209 -9.29 12.97 29.37
CA ASN A 209 -8.16 13.79 28.91
C ASN A 209 -7.36 13.08 27.82
N LYS A 210 -6.44 13.82 27.18
CA LYS A 210 -5.58 13.30 26.10
C LYS A 210 -4.86 12.01 26.52
N PHE A 211 -4.26 11.99 27.71
CA PHE A 211 -3.53 10.82 28.19
C PHE A 211 -4.45 9.60 28.31
N ALA A 212 -5.62 9.73 28.95
CA ALA A 212 -6.57 8.63 29.08
C ALA A 212 -6.99 8.09 27.71
N CYS A 213 -7.39 8.99 26.79
CA CYS A 213 -7.84 8.62 25.45
C CYS A 213 -6.81 7.77 24.69
N LEU A 214 -5.54 8.20 24.70
CA LEU A 214 -4.46 7.55 23.95
C LEU A 214 -3.93 6.26 24.61
N ASN A 215 -4.30 5.99 25.87
CA ASN A 215 -3.88 4.81 26.61
C ASN A 215 -4.99 3.76 26.80
N ILE A 216 -6.22 4.00 26.33
CA ILE A 216 -7.28 2.99 26.29
C ILE A 216 -6.82 1.80 25.44
N GLN A 217 -6.91 0.58 25.99
CA GLN A 217 -6.36 -0.62 25.33
C GLN A 217 -7.39 -1.41 24.52
N LYS A 218 -8.67 -1.36 24.93
CA LYS A 218 -9.72 -2.22 24.35
C LYS A 218 -10.40 -1.62 23.12
N TYR A 219 -10.51 -0.30 23.04
CA TYR A 219 -11.24 0.41 21.99
C TYR A 219 -10.29 1.26 21.14
N PRO A 220 -10.51 1.37 19.82
CA PRO A 220 -9.66 2.17 18.95
C PRO A 220 -10.05 3.64 19.07
N CYS A 221 -9.26 4.42 19.81
CA CYS A 221 -9.59 5.82 20.13
C CYS A 221 -8.70 6.80 19.37
N ILE A 222 -9.25 7.97 19.06
CA ILE A 222 -8.54 9.15 18.57
C ILE A 222 -8.81 10.36 19.46
N TRP A 223 -7.79 11.20 19.65
CA TRP A 223 -7.91 12.51 20.26
C TRP A 223 -7.94 13.59 19.18
N ILE A 224 -9.14 14.12 18.89
CA ILE A 224 -9.38 14.98 17.73
C ILE A 224 -9.91 16.35 18.15
N LYS A 225 -9.57 17.38 17.36
CA LYS A 225 -10.12 18.74 17.50
C LYS A 225 -11.46 18.82 16.78
N ASN A 226 -12.53 19.15 17.49
CA ASN A 226 -13.82 19.45 16.90
C ASN A 226 -13.73 20.76 16.10
N LEU A 227 -14.24 20.72 14.87
CA LEU A 227 -14.16 21.82 13.91
C LEU A 227 -15.02 23.03 14.32
N ASN A 228 -16.07 22.81 15.12
CA ASN A 228 -17.05 23.84 15.43
C ASN A 228 -16.66 24.72 16.63
N ASP A 229 -16.05 24.14 17.66
CA ASP A 229 -15.76 24.81 18.93
C ASP A 229 -14.27 24.85 19.27
N GLU A 230 -13.43 24.32 18.38
CA GLU A 230 -11.98 24.19 18.57
C GLU A 230 -11.54 23.32 19.75
N ASN A 231 -12.46 22.59 20.37
CA ASN A 231 -12.15 21.79 21.54
C ASN A 231 -11.66 20.41 21.14
N TYR A 232 -10.77 19.84 21.96
CA TYR A 232 -10.35 18.46 21.78
C TYR A 232 -11.22 17.50 22.58
N HIS A 233 -11.53 16.35 22.00
CA HIS A 233 -12.25 15.27 22.66
C HIS A 233 -11.73 13.90 22.21
N CYS A 234 -12.12 12.88 22.96
CA CYS A 234 -11.87 11.48 22.62
C CYS A 234 -13.08 10.91 21.87
N GLU A 235 -12.83 10.16 20.79
CA GLU A 235 -13.88 9.44 20.07
C GLU A 235 -13.39 8.10 19.51
N ASP A 236 -14.31 7.23 19.12
CA ASP A 236 -13.99 5.97 18.45
C ASP A 236 -13.47 6.25 17.02
N TYR A 237 -12.39 5.59 16.62
CA TYR A 237 -11.79 5.71 15.29
C TYR A 237 -11.51 4.34 14.67
N ILE A 238 -12.30 3.99 13.65
CA ILE A 238 -12.09 2.74 12.91
C ILE A 238 -11.20 3.03 11.70
N PRO A 239 -9.97 2.47 11.65
CA PRO A 239 -9.04 2.77 10.57
C PRO A 239 -9.51 2.19 9.24
N HIS A 240 -9.51 3.02 8.20
CA HIS A 240 -9.80 2.66 6.81
C HIS A 240 -8.74 3.16 5.83
N LEU A 241 -7.70 3.81 6.34
CA LEU A 241 -6.58 4.35 5.56
C LEU A 241 -5.36 3.43 5.72
N SER A 242 -4.38 3.58 4.83
CA SER A 242 -3.08 2.90 4.99
C SER A 242 -2.34 3.44 6.23
N CYS A 243 -1.41 2.66 6.78
CA CYS A 243 -0.76 2.98 8.06
C CYS A 243 -0.19 4.41 8.15
N ASN A 244 0.49 4.89 7.10
CA ASN A 244 1.10 6.22 7.07
C ASN A 244 0.11 7.38 6.89
N GLN A 245 -1.15 7.08 6.58
CA GLN A 245 -2.23 8.05 6.39
C GLN A 245 -3.13 8.14 7.64
N ILE A 246 -2.95 7.26 8.62
CA ILE A 246 -3.68 7.35 9.88
C ILE A 246 -3.28 8.65 10.59
N PRO A 247 -4.24 9.46 11.06
CA PRO A 247 -3.96 10.71 11.75
C PRO A 247 -3.15 10.49 13.03
N GLN A 248 -2.49 11.56 13.47
CA GLN A 248 -1.81 11.60 14.77
C GLN A 248 -2.80 11.60 15.93
N ASN A 249 -2.29 11.33 17.13
CA ASN A 249 -3.04 11.21 18.39
C ASN A 249 -4.10 10.10 18.32
N VAL A 250 -3.69 8.93 17.85
CA VAL A 250 -4.46 7.69 17.97
C VAL A 250 -3.86 6.81 19.04
N ASN A 251 -4.61 5.84 19.58
CA ASN A 251 -4.05 4.85 20.48
C ASN A 251 -3.49 3.63 19.75
N SER A 252 -2.83 2.74 20.48
CA SER A 252 -2.23 1.52 19.91
C SER A 252 -3.27 0.56 19.30
N LYS A 253 -4.52 0.60 19.80
CA LYS A 253 -5.60 -0.24 19.28
C LYS A 253 -5.98 0.14 17.86
N VAL A 254 -5.96 1.44 17.51
CA VAL A 254 -6.16 1.90 16.12
C VAL A 254 -5.14 1.25 15.18
N CYS A 255 -3.84 1.35 15.47
CA CYS A 255 -2.81 0.80 14.58
C CYS A 255 -2.94 -0.73 14.41
N SER A 256 -3.32 -1.44 15.48
CA SER A 256 -3.52 -2.90 15.43
C SER A 256 -4.68 -3.34 14.53
N MET A 257 -5.61 -2.42 14.22
CA MET A 257 -6.81 -2.69 13.42
C MET A 257 -6.65 -2.31 11.94
N VAL A 258 -5.52 -1.71 11.55
CA VAL A 258 -5.23 -1.40 10.14
C VAL A 258 -5.19 -2.71 9.34
N LYS A 259 -6.03 -2.80 8.32
CA LYS A 259 -6.16 -4.00 7.47
C LYS A 259 -5.18 -4.02 6.29
N GLU A 260 -4.76 -2.84 5.84
CA GLU A 260 -3.93 -2.68 4.65
C GLU A 260 -2.50 -2.32 5.03
N GLY A 261 -1.58 -3.27 4.80
CA GLY A 261 -0.16 -3.08 5.05
C GLY A 261 0.27 -3.28 6.51
N ALA A 262 1.58 -3.32 6.72
CA ALA A 262 2.18 -3.46 8.04
C ALA A 262 2.09 -2.15 8.84
N CYS A 263 1.77 -2.26 10.13
CA CYS A 263 1.53 -1.09 10.96
C CYS A 263 1.82 -1.36 12.44
N TYR A 264 2.39 -0.38 13.14
CA TYR A 264 2.57 -0.39 14.59
C TYR A 264 2.36 1.02 15.17
N TYR A 265 2.24 1.12 16.49
CA TYR A 265 2.06 2.39 17.19
C TYR A 265 3.38 2.94 17.72
N ASN A 266 3.76 4.13 17.25
CA ASN A 266 4.91 4.86 17.77
C ASN A 266 4.48 5.73 18.96
N LEU A 267 4.85 5.30 20.18
CA LEU A 267 4.48 5.99 21.41
C LEU A 267 5.04 7.43 21.50
N GLN A 268 6.21 7.71 20.92
CA GLN A 268 6.83 9.05 21.00
C GLN A 268 6.10 10.06 20.11
N LYS A 269 5.63 9.61 18.93
CA LYS A 269 4.91 10.46 17.96
C LYS A 269 3.39 10.37 18.09
N LEU A 270 2.89 9.46 18.93
CA LEU A 270 1.47 9.19 19.12
C LEU A 270 0.73 8.92 17.80
N GLN A 271 1.36 8.17 16.89
CA GLN A 271 0.85 7.91 15.55
C GLN A 271 1.19 6.48 15.10
N CYS A 272 0.52 6.02 14.05
CA CYS A 272 0.86 4.76 13.41
C CYS A 272 2.03 4.90 12.43
N GLU A 273 2.89 3.89 12.36
CA GLU A 273 4.04 3.83 11.45
C GLU A 273 4.25 2.43 10.88
N VAL A 274 4.95 2.33 9.74
CA VAL A 274 5.34 1.05 9.15
C VAL A 274 6.61 0.53 9.86
N PRO A 275 6.64 -0.73 10.33
CA PRO A 275 7.82 -1.28 11.00
C PRO A 275 9.00 -1.44 10.03
N ASN A 276 10.22 -1.13 10.50
CA ASN A 276 11.45 -1.45 9.78
C ASN A 276 11.83 -2.92 10.00
N LYS A 277 11.98 -3.70 8.92
CA LYS A 277 12.23 -5.15 8.97
C LYS A 277 13.42 -5.56 9.85
N ASN A 278 14.45 -4.72 9.96
CA ASN A 278 15.71 -5.08 10.64
C ASN A 278 15.83 -4.58 12.08
N GLU A 279 14.97 -3.67 12.53
CA GLU A 279 15.15 -2.94 13.80
C GLU A 279 14.04 -3.19 14.81
N THR A 280 13.04 -4.00 14.45
CA THR A 280 11.79 -4.11 15.21
C THR A 280 11.68 -5.45 15.96
N ASN A 281 11.23 -5.37 17.22
CA ASN A 281 10.90 -6.54 18.05
C ASN A 281 9.44 -6.95 17.81
N CYS A 282 9.09 -8.23 17.99
CA CYS A 282 7.69 -8.70 17.97
C CYS A 282 6.80 -8.01 19.01
N GLU A 283 7.37 -7.40 20.05
CA GLU A 283 6.63 -6.77 21.16
C GLU A 283 6.23 -5.29 20.94
N LEU A 284 6.26 -4.81 19.69
CA LEU A 284 5.81 -3.45 19.39
C LEU A 284 4.33 -3.24 19.74
N MET A 285 4.04 -2.13 20.42
CA MET A 285 2.66 -1.76 20.75
C MET A 285 1.86 -1.51 19.47
N GLY A 286 0.62 -2.00 19.44
CA GLY A 286 -0.29 -1.77 18.32
C GLY A 286 0.14 -2.42 17.01
N LEU A 287 1.08 -3.36 17.02
CA LEU A 287 1.51 -4.10 15.83
C LEU A 287 0.33 -4.93 15.28
N ASN A 288 -0.02 -4.72 14.02
CA ASN A 288 -1.09 -5.47 13.35
C ASN A 288 -0.57 -6.82 12.83
N ILE A 289 -1.48 -7.67 12.34
CA ILE A 289 -1.15 -9.01 11.81
C ILE A 289 -0.08 -8.93 10.70
N ILE A 290 -0.26 -8.05 9.72
CA ILE A 290 0.67 -7.92 8.58
C ILE A 290 2.05 -7.44 9.06
N GLY A 291 2.09 -6.49 10.01
CA GLY A 291 3.34 -6.02 10.59
C GLY A 291 4.06 -7.11 11.38
N CYS A 292 3.32 -7.91 12.14
CA CYS A 292 3.89 -9.02 12.90
C CYS A 292 4.63 -10.02 12.01
N VAL A 293 4.01 -10.45 10.90
CA VAL A 293 4.58 -11.48 10.03
C VAL A 293 5.73 -10.98 9.17
N GLN A 294 5.95 -9.66 9.09
CA GLN A 294 7.09 -9.08 8.38
C GLN A 294 8.38 -9.07 9.21
N ILE A 295 8.27 -9.23 10.53
CA ILE A 295 9.43 -9.29 11.44
C ILE A 295 9.89 -10.75 11.55
N GLU A 296 11.19 -10.98 11.40
CA GLU A 296 11.76 -12.33 11.44
C GLU A 296 11.45 -13.04 12.76
N MET A 297 11.11 -14.33 12.66
CA MET A 297 10.82 -15.19 13.81
C MET A 297 9.62 -14.74 14.68
N CYS A 298 8.78 -13.83 14.20
CA CYS A 298 7.54 -13.45 14.88
C CYS A 298 6.31 -14.21 14.36
N PHE A 299 5.38 -14.53 15.25
CA PHE A 299 4.05 -15.07 14.92
C PHE A 299 2.95 -14.32 15.67
N PHE A 300 1.72 -14.40 15.15
CA PHE A 300 0.57 -13.73 15.73
C PHE A 300 -0.38 -14.73 16.39
N ASP A 301 -0.48 -14.67 17.71
CA ASP A 301 -1.48 -15.39 18.51
C ASP A 301 -2.11 -14.42 19.51
N GLN A 302 -3.23 -13.81 19.11
CA GLN A 302 -3.92 -12.67 19.75
C GLN A 302 -3.10 -11.36 19.84
N LYS A 303 -1.78 -11.50 19.96
CA LYS A 303 -0.73 -10.49 19.96
C LYS A 303 0.48 -11.05 19.20
N CYS A 304 1.35 -10.17 18.74
CA CYS A 304 2.60 -10.61 18.13
C CYS A 304 3.59 -11.11 19.19
N GLN A 305 4.29 -12.21 18.90
CA GLN A 305 5.18 -12.90 19.83
C GLN A 305 6.41 -13.44 19.10
N LEU A 306 7.56 -13.48 19.78
CA LEU A 306 8.79 -14.09 19.28
C LEU A 306 8.75 -15.62 19.46
N LEU A 307 9.09 -16.35 18.41
CA LEU A 307 9.20 -17.80 18.48
C LEU A 307 10.52 -18.24 19.11
N ASN A 308 10.43 -18.81 20.32
CA ASN A 308 11.57 -19.32 21.09
C ASN A 308 11.74 -20.86 21.04
N ARG A 309 11.11 -21.53 20.07
CA ARG A 309 11.13 -23.01 19.95
C ARG A 309 11.73 -23.43 18.62
N ASN A 310 12.54 -24.49 18.65
CA ASN A 310 13.21 -25.02 17.45
C ASN A 310 12.42 -26.12 16.73
N ASN A 311 11.43 -26.73 17.40
CA ASN A 311 10.64 -27.84 16.87
C ASN A 311 9.14 -27.52 16.99
N TYR A 312 8.47 -27.43 15.86
CA TYR A 312 7.04 -27.14 15.74
C TYR A 312 6.53 -27.58 14.38
N LYS A 313 5.23 -27.83 14.30
CA LYS A 313 4.52 -28.21 13.08
C LYS A 313 3.95 -26.99 12.37
N CYS A 314 3.60 -27.16 11.09
CA CYS A 314 3.04 -26.11 10.26
C CYS A 314 1.76 -25.50 10.86
N ASP A 315 0.86 -26.34 11.38
CA ASP A 315 -0.43 -25.93 11.96
C ASP A 315 -0.30 -25.22 13.31
N ASP A 316 0.86 -25.28 13.97
CA ASP A 316 1.07 -24.59 15.24
C ASP A 316 1.06 -23.05 15.06
N PHE A 317 1.34 -22.56 13.85
CA PHE A 317 1.55 -21.15 13.54
C PHE A 317 0.83 -20.69 12.25
N PRO A 318 -0.51 -20.67 12.23
CA PRO A 318 -1.28 -20.34 11.03
C PRO A 318 -1.08 -18.89 10.54
N ILE A 319 -0.61 -17.98 11.41
CA ILE A 319 -0.25 -16.59 11.09
C ILE A 319 1.16 -16.32 11.62
N ALA A 320 2.15 -16.30 10.75
CA ALA A 320 3.55 -16.28 11.15
C ALA A 320 4.47 -15.78 10.05
N ASN A 321 5.64 -15.30 10.44
CA ASN A 321 6.68 -14.93 9.49
C ASN A 321 7.09 -16.12 8.62
N LYS A 322 7.45 -15.82 7.36
CA LYS A 322 7.90 -16.79 6.37
C LYS A 322 9.00 -17.74 6.86
N LEU A 323 9.95 -17.23 7.66
CA LEU A 323 11.05 -18.02 8.19
C LEU A 323 10.57 -19.06 9.22
N ILE A 324 9.49 -18.79 9.94
CA ILE A 324 8.85 -19.77 10.81
C ILE A 324 8.31 -20.93 9.97
N CYS A 325 7.53 -20.65 8.93
CA CYS A 325 6.96 -21.70 8.08
C CYS A 325 8.03 -22.54 7.39
N LYS A 326 9.14 -21.90 6.98
CA LYS A 326 10.32 -22.56 6.42
C LYS A 326 11.04 -23.49 7.40
N ASN A 327 11.01 -23.18 8.70
CA ASN A 327 11.72 -23.94 9.73
C ASN A 327 10.82 -24.99 10.41
N ALA A 328 9.58 -25.17 9.97
CA ALA A 328 8.68 -26.21 10.47
C ALA A 328 9.25 -27.63 10.21
N ILE A 329 8.98 -28.57 11.12
CA ILE A 329 9.52 -29.94 11.07
C ILE A 329 8.73 -30.89 10.14
N ASP A 330 7.61 -30.42 9.57
CA ASP A 330 6.73 -31.14 8.65
C ASP A 330 6.57 -30.39 7.32
N SER A 331 5.72 -30.88 6.41
CA SER A 331 5.56 -30.34 5.05
C SER A 331 4.84 -28.98 5.03
N CYS A 332 5.59 -27.88 5.12
CA CYS A 332 5.03 -26.54 5.31
C CYS A 332 5.51 -25.55 4.25
N LYS A 333 4.70 -24.50 4.00
CA LYS A 333 5.04 -23.31 3.22
C LYS A 333 4.42 -22.07 3.86
N TYR A 334 4.93 -20.90 3.49
CA TYR A 334 4.26 -19.63 3.74
C TYR A 334 3.23 -19.35 2.65
N ASN A 335 2.05 -18.90 3.06
CA ASN A 335 0.97 -18.51 2.18
C ASN A 335 0.67 -17.02 2.38
N GLU A 336 0.89 -16.24 1.32
CA GLU A 336 0.76 -14.78 1.34
C GLU A 336 -0.68 -14.29 1.56
N ILE A 337 -1.69 -15.12 1.26
CA ILE A 337 -3.11 -14.74 1.42
C ILE A 337 -3.50 -14.76 2.90
N VAL A 338 -3.07 -15.79 3.62
CA VAL A 338 -3.38 -15.96 5.06
C VAL A 338 -2.31 -15.33 5.96
N TYR A 339 -1.22 -14.84 5.38
CA TYR A 339 -0.07 -14.30 6.09
C TYR A 339 0.52 -15.30 7.10
N GLY A 340 0.69 -16.56 6.69
CA GLY A 340 1.24 -17.55 7.61
C GLY A 340 1.41 -18.94 7.03
N CYS A 341 1.51 -19.92 7.93
CA CYS A 341 1.93 -21.26 7.56
C CYS A 341 0.76 -22.09 7.04
N SER A 342 1.02 -22.87 5.99
CA SER A 342 0.06 -23.80 5.40
C SER A 342 0.77 -25.05 4.88
N TYR A 343 0.07 -26.18 4.81
CA TYR A 343 0.64 -27.39 4.25
C TYR A 343 1.06 -27.19 2.79
N ALA A 344 2.25 -27.69 2.46
CA ALA A 344 2.80 -27.69 1.11
C ALA A 344 2.38 -28.96 0.37
N TYR A 345 1.72 -28.80 -0.78
CA TYR A 345 1.33 -29.90 -1.69
C TYR A 345 1.70 -29.51 -3.12
N ASP A 346 2.49 -30.34 -3.80
CA ASP A 346 2.89 -30.13 -5.21
C ASP A 346 3.41 -28.70 -5.49
N GLU A 347 4.38 -28.26 -4.69
CA GLU A 347 4.93 -26.90 -4.75
C GLU A 347 6.13 -26.80 -5.70
N LEU A 348 6.31 -25.60 -6.26
CA LEU A 348 7.51 -25.25 -7.02
C LEU A 348 8.75 -25.20 -6.14
N CYS A 349 9.86 -25.73 -6.64
CA CYS A 349 11.13 -25.73 -5.89
C CYS A 349 11.66 -24.33 -5.59
N SER A 350 11.28 -23.30 -6.34
CA SER A 350 11.68 -21.91 -6.08
C SER A 350 10.93 -21.24 -4.95
N ASN A 351 9.88 -21.88 -4.40
CA ASN A 351 9.22 -21.37 -3.23
C ASN A 351 10.20 -21.44 -2.04
N ASP A 352 10.83 -20.31 -1.75
CA ASP A 352 11.85 -20.14 -0.72
C ASP A 352 11.28 -20.18 0.71
N SER A 353 9.96 -20.32 0.85
CA SER A 353 9.26 -20.59 2.11
C SER A 353 9.06 -22.07 2.43
N LEU A 354 9.38 -22.97 1.51
CA LEU A 354 9.21 -24.41 1.75
C LEU A 354 10.10 -24.87 2.89
N SER A 355 9.51 -25.64 3.80
CA SER A 355 10.28 -26.36 4.80
C SER A 355 11.17 -27.42 4.17
N MET A 356 12.19 -27.86 4.90
CA MET A 356 13.08 -28.94 4.45
C MET A 356 12.29 -30.20 4.07
N ILE A 357 11.32 -30.60 4.90
CA ILE A 357 10.47 -31.77 4.63
C ILE A 357 9.56 -31.53 3.42
N ALA A 358 8.94 -30.35 3.30
CA ALA A 358 8.13 -30.01 2.13
C ALA A 358 8.93 -30.10 0.84
N CYS A 359 10.15 -29.57 0.85
CA CYS A 359 11.04 -29.61 -0.29
C CYS A 359 11.44 -31.04 -0.68
N GLN A 360 11.80 -31.88 0.30
CA GLN A 360 12.18 -33.27 0.07
C GLN A 360 11.02 -34.12 -0.47
N ASN A 361 9.78 -33.78 -0.11
CA ASN A 361 8.59 -34.45 -0.62
C ASN A 361 8.28 -34.08 -2.08
N GLN A 362 8.81 -32.97 -2.59
CA GLN A 362 8.62 -32.61 -4.00
C GLN A 362 9.50 -33.48 -4.90
N LYS A 363 8.89 -34.11 -5.90
CA LYS A 363 9.56 -35.06 -6.81
C LYS A 363 10.83 -34.47 -7.46
N HIS A 364 10.75 -33.20 -7.86
CA HIS A 364 11.79 -32.51 -8.63
C HIS A 364 12.68 -31.58 -7.80
N CYS A 365 12.54 -31.54 -6.46
CA CYS A 365 13.28 -30.60 -5.62
C CYS A 365 14.27 -31.27 -4.66
N SER A 366 15.33 -30.56 -4.33
CA SER A 366 16.33 -30.94 -3.34
C SER A 366 16.54 -29.76 -2.39
N TYR A 367 16.71 -30.06 -1.10
CA TYR A 367 16.97 -29.04 -0.09
C TYR A 367 18.48 -28.86 0.09
N LEU A 368 18.97 -27.66 -0.22
CA LEU A 368 20.39 -27.33 -0.22
C LEU A 368 20.62 -25.89 0.29
N ASP A 369 21.64 -25.70 1.12
CA ASP A 369 22.05 -24.37 1.64
C ASP A 369 20.87 -23.60 2.24
N ASN A 370 20.06 -24.29 3.04
CA ASN A 370 18.83 -23.80 3.64
C ASN A 370 17.79 -23.29 2.62
N ASN A 371 17.79 -23.80 1.39
CA ASN A 371 16.82 -23.42 0.37
C ASN A 371 16.35 -24.64 -0.43
N CYS A 372 15.10 -24.59 -0.88
CA CYS A 372 14.62 -25.56 -1.86
C CYS A 372 15.13 -25.19 -3.25
N GLN A 373 15.63 -26.16 -4.00
CA GLN A 373 16.17 -25.97 -5.35
C GLN A 373 15.78 -27.13 -6.26
N CYS A 374 15.70 -26.88 -7.57
CA CYS A 374 15.37 -27.92 -8.54
C CYS A 374 16.52 -28.93 -8.68
N LYS A 375 16.25 -30.24 -8.60
CA LYS A 375 17.26 -31.31 -8.78
C LYS A 375 17.98 -31.18 -10.12
N GLN A 376 17.23 -31.02 -11.21
CA GLN A 376 17.81 -30.85 -12.55
C GLN A 376 18.64 -29.57 -12.68
N TYR A 377 18.31 -28.52 -11.91
CA TYR A 377 19.15 -27.33 -11.86
C TYR A 377 20.47 -27.63 -11.16
N ILE A 378 20.43 -28.32 -10.02
CA ILE A 378 21.62 -28.73 -9.26
C ILE A 378 22.53 -29.58 -10.15
N ASP A 379 21.98 -30.60 -10.80
CA ASP A 379 22.72 -31.58 -11.59
C ASP A 379 23.39 -30.98 -12.85
N ASN A 380 22.81 -29.92 -13.41
CA ASN A 380 23.28 -29.34 -14.68
C ASN A 380 24.04 -28.02 -14.52
N TYR A 381 23.73 -27.25 -13.48
CA TYR A 381 24.18 -25.86 -13.36
C TYR A 381 24.88 -25.56 -12.04
N HIS A 382 24.60 -26.29 -10.95
CA HIS A 382 25.22 -26.01 -9.65
C HIS A 382 26.61 -26.65 -9.57
N CYS A 383 27.64 -25.85 -9.83
CA CYS A 383 29.02 -26.33 -9.97
C CYS A 383 29.49 -27.24 -8.84
N ASN A 384 29.15 -26.97 -7.57
CA ASN A 384 29.54 -27.79 -6.42
C ASN A 384 29.09 -29.26 -6.49
N TYR A 385 28.10 -29.58 -7.33
CA TYR A 385 27.55 -30.94 -7.50
C TYR A 385 28.02 -31.62 -8.78
N ILE A 386 28.76 -30.92 -9.63
CA ILE A 386 29.32 -31.48 -10.86
C ILE A 386 30.61 -32.23 -10.50
N THR A 387 30.51 -33.56 -10.42
CA THR A 387 31.65 -34.44 -10.10
C THR A 387 32.52 -34.75 -11.33
N ASN A 388 31.97 -34.67 -12.54
CA ASN A 388 32.69 -34.94 -13.78
C ASN A 388 33.49 -33.70 -14.23
N ILE A 389 34.80 -33.89 -14.45
CA ILE A 389 35.74 -32.82 -14.84
C ILE A 389 35.35 -32.18 -16.17
N GLU A 390 35.03 -33.00 -17.17
CA GLU A 390 34.66 -32.53 -18.52
C GLU A 390 33.38 -31.69 -18.46
N ARG A 391 32.34 -32.19 -17.77
CA ARG A 391 31.10 -31.43 -17.54
C ARG A 391 31.36 -30.11 -16.82
N CYS A 392 32.23 -30.09 -15.81
CA CYS A 392 32.58 -28.86 -15.09
C CYS A 392 33.28 -27.85 -16.01
N GLN A 393 34.16 -28.33 -16.89
CA GLN A 393 34.90 -27.49 -17.86
C GLN A 393 34.00 -26.99 -19.00
N GLU A 394 32.99 -27.75 -19.40
CA GLU A 394 31.97 -27.33 -20.37
C GLU A 394 31.08 -26.19 -19.83
N GLN A 395 30.86 -26.15 -18.51
CA GLN A 395 30.09 -25.08 -17.89
C GLN A 395 30.91 -23.78 -17.79
N SER A 396 30.57 -22.80 -18.62
CA SER A 396 31.30 -21.52 -18.69
C SER A 396 31.36 -20.76 -17.35
N HIS A 397 30.39 -20.98 -16.44
CA HIS A 397 30.31 -20.38 -15.10
C HIS A 397 30.92 -21.24 -13.99
N CYS A 398 31.48 -22.41 -14.29
CA CYS A 398 32.14 -23.27 -13.32
C CYS A 398 33.67 -23.30 -13.54
N ILE A 399 34.40 -23.55 -12.46
CA ILE A 399 35.85 -23.80 -12.48
C ILE A 399 36.16 -25.07 -11.70
N PHE A 400 37.01 -25.91 -12.29
CA PHE A 400 37.52 -27.09 -11.63
C PHE A 400 38.80 -26.73 -10.86
N LEU A 401 38.78 -26.90 -9.53
CA LEU A 401 39.97 -26.72 -8.71
C LEU A 401 40.70 -28.05 -8.55
N ASN A 402 41.95 -28.08 -9.00
CA ASN A 402 42.86 -29.17 -8.67
C ASN A 402 43.56 -28.81 -7.35
N ILE A 403 43.09 -29.35 -6.23
CA ILE A 403 43.70 -29.10 -4.92
C ILE A 403 44.84 -30.13 -4.79
N PRO A 404 46.12 -29.71 -4.81
CA PRO A 404 47.23 -30.63 -4.64
C PRO A 404 47.14 -31.24 -3.24
N SER A 405 46.85 -32.54 -3.16
CA SER A 405 46.75 -33.23 -1.87
C SER A 405 48.14 -33.49 -1.33
N ASN A 406 48.58 -32.68 -0.36
CA ASN A 406 49.81 -32.97 0.39
C ASN A 406 49.61 -34.08 1.45
N SER A 407 48.42 -34.69 1.53
CA SER A 407 48.13 -35.82 2.42
C SER A 407 47.53 -37.01 1.64
N GLU A 408 48.16 -38.18 1.76
CA GLU A 408 47.72 -39.46 1.17
C GLU A 408 46.35 -39.96 1.69
N ILE A 409 45.71 -39.26 2.62
CA ILE A 409 44.57 -39.78 3.38
C ILE A 409 43.20 -39.39 2.80
N ASP A 410 43.09 -38.50 1.81
CA ASP A 410 41.77 -38.04 1.31
C ASP A 410 41.66 -37.86 -0.22
N ILE A 411 42.20 -38.81 -0.99
CA ILE A 411 42.19 -38.79 -2.47
C ILE A 411 40.75 -38.75 -3.05
N GLN A 412 39.72 -39.10 -2.27
CA GLN A 412 38.33 -39.13 -2.73
C GLN A 412 37.61 -37.77 -2.70
N TYR A 413 38.19 -36.72 -2.10
CA TYR A 413 37.56 -35.38 -1.98
C TYR A 413 38.34 -34.21 -2.62
N ASN A 414 39.48 -34.46 -3.29
CA ASN A 414 40.38 -33.39 -3.76
C ASN A 414 40.01 -32.74 -5.10
N HIS A 415 38.84 -33.05 -5.63
CA HIS A 415 38.35 -32.52 -6.89
C HIS A 415 36.99 -31.84 -6.66
N LYS A 416 37.01 -30.51 -6.56
CA LYS A 416 35.79 -29.72 -6.35
C LYS A 416 35.60 -28.79 -7.55
N CYS A 417 34.58 -29.09 -8.35
CA CYS A 417 34.01 -28.10 -9.23
C CYS A 417 33.33 -27.04 -8.34
N ARG A 418 33.61 -25.76 -8.57
CA ARG A 418 32.91 -24.67 -7.87
C ARG A 418 32.49 -23.59 -8.83
N GLN A 419 31.59 -22.74 -8.37
CA GLN A 419 31.17 -21.58 -9.13
C GLN A 419 32.36 -20.65 -9.33
N LYS A 420 32.53 -20.15 -10.55
CA LYS A 420 33.50 -19.11 -10.83
C LYS A 420 33.12 -17.85 -10.07
N THR A 421 34.11 -17.17 -9.55
CA THR A 421 34.01 -15.81 -9.03
C THR A 421 34.89 -14.90 -9.87
N CYS A 422 34.76 -13.57 -9.73
CA CYS A 422 35.62 -12.64 -10.45
C CYS A 422 37.11 -12.91 -10.16
N GLN A 423 37.45 -13.33 -8.94
CA GLN A 423 38.83 -13.66 -8.54
C GLN A 423 39.46 -14.81 -9.35
N ASP A 424 38.66 -15.63 -10.04
CA ASP A 424 39.15 -16.70 -10.90
C ASP A 424 39.59 -16.22 -12.28
N LEU A 425 39.26 -14.97 -12.63
CA LEU A 425 39.65 -14.37 -13.89
C LEU A 425 41.08 -13.84 -13.80
N LYS A 426 41.86 -14.13 -14.84
CA LYS A 426 43.16 -13.49 -15.06
C LYS A 426 42.94 -12.01 -15.38
N ALA A 427 43.93 -11.16 -15.09
CA ALA A 427 43.90 -9.71 -15.33
C ALA A 427 43.33 -9.35 -16.71
N GLU A 428 43.85 -9.97 -17.77
CA GLU A 428 43.43 -9.74 -19.17
C GLU A 428 41.96 -10.08 -19.49
N LYS A 429 41.30 -10.88 -18.64
CA LYS A 429 39.91 -11.33 -18.81
C LYS A 429 38.98 -10.82 -17.71
N CYS A 430 39.48 -10.00 -16.79
CA CYS A 430 38.71 -9.54 -15.64
C CYS A 430 37.70 -8.47 -16.04
N ASP A 431 38.17 -7.37 -16.63
CA ASP A 431 37.37 -6.17 -16.82
C ASP A 431 36.21 -6.37 -17.79
N ASN A 432 35.02 -5.90 -17.36
CA ASN A 432 33.75 -5.98 -18.09
C ASN A 432 33.26 -7.41 -18.40
N ASN A 433 33.97 -8.43 -17.91
CA ASN A 433 33.49 -9.80 -17.99
C ASN A 433 32.33 -10.01 -17.03
N LYS A 434 31.38 -10.87 -17.39
CA LYS A 434 30.18 -11.13 -16.59
C LYS A 434 30.13 -12.59 -16.17
N ILE A 435 30.15 -12.81 -14.86
CA ILE A 435 29.95 -14.13 -14.26
C ILE A 435 28.59 -14.12 -13.59
N LEU A 436 27.61 -14.82 -14.18
CA LEU A 436 26.24 -14.95 -13.64
C LEU A 436 25.58 -13.59 -13.38
N GLY A 437 25.69 -12.68 -14.35
CA GLY A 437 25.16 -11.32 -14.28
C GLY A 437 26.00 -10.34 -13.47
N ILE A 438 26.99 -10.80 -12.70
CA ILE A 438 27.90 -9.95 -11.93
C ILE A 438 29.03 -9.48 -12.84
N THR A 439 29.22 -8.16 -12.92
CA THR A 439 30.31 -7.55 -13.69
C THR A 439 31.60 -7.64 -12.88
N CYS A 440 32.68 -8.09 -13.50
CA CYS A 440 34.00 -8.17 -12.91
C CYS A 440 34.86 -6.96 -13.31
N TYR A 441 35.72 -6.50 -12.39
CA TYR A 441 36.61 -5.37 -12.61
C TYR A 441 37.95 -5.56 -11.89
N TRP A 442 39.04 -5.09 -12.51
CA TRP A 442 40.38 -5.16 -11.97
C TRP A 442 40.66 -3.91 -11.14
N ASN A 443 41.08 -4.14 -9.89
CA ASN A 443 41.39 -3.05 -8.96
C ASN A 443 42.89 -2.78 -8.85
N ASN A 444 43.24 -1.63 -8.27
CA ASN A 444 44.63 -1.19 -8.07
C ASN A 444 45.43 -2.07 -7.10
N SER A 445 44.80 -3.04 -6.45
CA SER A 445 45.46 -4.07 -5.64
C SER A 445 45.76 -5.35 -6.43
N GLU A 446 45.66 -5.28 -7.76
CA GLU A 446 45.89 -6.40 -8.67
C GLU A 446 44.95 -7.59 -8.40
N GLN A 447 43.70 -7.30 -8.06
CA GLN A 447 42.67 -8.30 -7.82
C GLN A 447 41.44 -8.05 -8.69
N CYS A 448 40.87 -9.14 -9.21
CA CYS A 448 39.59 -9.10 -9.92
C CYS A 448 38.43 -9.16 -8.91
N GLN A 449 37.68 -8.07 -8.81
CA GLN A 449 36.57 -7.88 -7.88
C GLN A 449 35.23 -7.91 -8.61
N SER A 450 34.15 -8.14 -7.85
CA SER A 450 32.77 -8.17 -8.36
C SER A 450 32.03 -6.86 -8.11
N ALA A 451 31.21 -6.44 -9.07
CA ALA A 451 30.31 -5.30 -8.95
C ALA A 451 28.91 -5.65 -9.47
N SER A 452 27.89 -5.34 -8.66
CA SER A 452 26.47 -5.48 -9.02
C SER A 452 25.84 -4.17 -9.51
N LYS A 453 26.49 -3.05 -9.18
CA LYS A 453 26.20 -1.68 -9.62
C LYS A 453 27.49 -0.87 -9.74
N CYS A 454 27.42 0.32 -10.33
CA CYS A 454 28.59 1.17 -10.55
C CYS A 454 29.30 1.55 -9.24
N GLU A 455 28.55 1.79 -8.16
CA GLU A 455 29.09 2.22 -6.86
C GLU A 455 29.93 1.14 -6.16
N ASP A 456 29.77 -0.13 -6.56
CA ASP A 456 30.58 -1.23 -6.04
C ASP A 456 32.00 -1.19 -6.63
N ILE A 457 32.22 -0.46 -7.73
CA ILE A 457 33.52 -0.37 -8.41
C ILE A 457 34.40 0.65 -7.69
N ILE A 458 35.28 0.12 -6.85
CA ILE A 458 36.20 0.89 -6.01
C ILE A 458 37.65 0.59 -6.39
N HIS A 459 38.42 1.65 -6.58
CA HIS A 459 39.82 1.66 -7.00
C HIS A 459 40.06 0.87 -8.29
N SER A 460 39.20 1.03 -9.31
CA SER A 460 39.44 0.38 -10.60
C SER A 460 40.73 0.89 -11.27
N THR A 461 41.45 -0.03 -11.90
CA THR A 461 42.62 0.27 -12.74
C THR A 461 42.23 0.84 -14.10
N TYR A 462 41.01 0.56 -14.55
CA TYR A 462 40.46 1.02 -15.82
C TYR A 462 39.44 2.14 -15.62
N GLU A 463 39.13 2.86 -16.70
CA GLU A 463 38.14 3.93 -16.65
C GLU A 463 36.73 3.37 -16.38
N CYS A 464 35.96 4.06 -15.53
CA CYS A 464 34.60 3.66 -15.18
C CYS A 464 33.68 3.50 -16.41
N SER A 465 33.96 4.25 -17.49
CA SER A 465 33.20 4.24 -18.74
C SER A 465 33.17 2.86 -19.44
N GLN A 466 34.12 1.97 -19.11
CA GLN A 466 34.20 0.64 -19.69
C GLN A 466 33.17 -0.35 -19.11
N TYR A 467 32.66 -0.06 -17.91
CA TYR A 467 31.68 -0.92 -17.25
C TYR A 467 30.27 -0.44 -17.55
N GLN A 468 29.36 -1.38 -17.82
CA GLN A 468 27.97 -1.05 -18.12
C GLN A 468 26.98 -1.85 -17.27
N PHE A 469 26.06 -1.14 -16.63
CA PHE A 469 24.91 -1.69 -15.92
C PHE A 469 23.64 -1.20 -16.58
N ASN A 470 22.72 -2.13 -16.91
CA ASN A 470 21.48 -1.82 -17.64
C ASN A 470 21.70 -1.01 -18.93
N GLY A 471 22.74 -1.34 -19.69
CA GLY A 471 23.09 -0.66 -20.95
C GLY A 471 23.70 0.73 -20.80
N ARG A 472 23.86 1.23 -19.55
CA ARG A 472 24.46 2.55 -19.28
C ARG A 472 25.88 2.38 -18.74
N PRO A 473 26.86 3.17 -19.21
CA PRO A 473 28.21 3.15 -18.67
C PRO A 473 28.22 3.65 -17.22
N CYS A 474 29.29 3.36 -16.47
CA CYS A 474 29.57 4.04 -15.21
C CYS A 474 30.39 5.31 -15.45
N GLN A 475 30.40 6.22 -14.48
CA GLN A 475 31.23 7.43 -14.51
C GLN A 475 32.13 7.54 -13.29
N MET A 476 33.30 8.16 -13.45
CA MET A 476 34.24 8.34 -12.35
C MET A 476 33.86 9.56 -11.50
N ILE A 477 33.83 9.40 -10.18
CA ILE A 477 33.68 10.52 -9.23
C ILE A 477 35.01 11.28 -9.15
N ASN A 478 34.97 12.58 -8.82
CA ASN A 478 36.16 13.45 -8.64
C ASN A 478 37.30 12.86 -7.74
N LYS A 479 37.05 11.78 -7.01
CA LYS A 479 38.06 10.96 -6.33
C LYS A 479 38.49 9.81 -7.25
N LYS A 480 39.75 9.84 -7.70
CA LYS A 480 40.35 8.82 -8.58
C LYS A 480 39.99 7.40 -8.11
N GLY A 481 39.37 6.63 -9.01
CA GLY A 481 39.10 5.21 -8.83
C GLY A 481 37.73 4.83 -8.25
N PHE A 482 36.85 5.77 -7.90
CA PHE A 482 35.47 5.46 -7.51
C PHE A 482 34.52 5.69 -8.68
N CYS A 483 33.68 4.71 -8.97
CA CYS A 483 32.64 4.86 -9.98
C CYS A 483 31.27 5.14 -9.34
N GLU A 484 30.41 5.85 -10.07
CA GLU A 484 29.00 6.01 -9.76
C GLU A 484 28.15 5.76 -11.00
N GLN A 485 26.85 5.60 -10.80
CA GLN A 485 25.90 5.52 -11.89
C GLN A 485 25.96 6.79 -12.74
N PHE A 486 26.00 6.60 -14.06
CA PHE A 486 26.05 7.67 -15.03
C PHE A 486 24.79 8.55 -14.96
N SER A 487 25.00 9.85 -14.74
CA SER A 487 23.95 10.86 -14.60
C SER A 487 24.35 12.11 -15.38
N CYS A 488 23.63 12.34 -16.48
CA CYS A 488 23.88 13.47 -17.38
C CYS A 488 23.71 14.81 -16.66
N GLU A 489 22.85 14.88 -15.64
CA GLU A 489 22.52 16.09 -14.90
C GLU A 489 23.72 16.71 -14.19
N LYS A 490 24.78 15.93 -13.95
CA LYS A 490 26.03 16.39 -13.33
C LYS A 490 27.06 16.89 -14.34
N PHE A 491 26.81 16.79 -15.64
CA PHE A 491 27.81 17.09 -16.67
C PHE A 491 27.82 18.55 -17.09
N SER A 492 29.04 19.07 -17.30
CA SER A 492 29.25 20.31 -18.03
C SER A 492 28.84 20.16 -19.51
N GLN A 493 28.65 21.26 -20.22
CA GLN A 493 28.32 21.25 -21.65
C GLN A 493 29.32 20.43 -22.49
N GLN A 494 30.62 20.50 -22.16
CA GLN A 494 31.66 19.75 -22.85
C GLN A 494 31.52 18.24 -22.60
N LEU A 495 31.43 17.82 -21.33
CA LEU A 495 31.24 16.40 -20.97
C LEU A 495 29.93 15.84 -21.53
N CYS A 496 28.88 16.67 -21.60
CA CYS A 496 27.61 16.32 -22.22
C CYS A 496 27.76 16.02 -23.71
N SER A 497 28.56 16.83 -24.41
CA SER A 497 28.83 16.66 -25.85
C SER A 497 29.70 15.43 -26.12
N GLU A 498 30.70 15.18 -25.28
CA GLU A 498 31.54 13.97 -25.31
C GLU A 498 30.71 12.70 -25.10
N ASN A 499 29.62 12.80 -24.31
CA ASN A 499 28.69 11.71 -24.04
C ASN A 499 27.34 11.84 -24.79
N SER A 500 27.37 12.45 -25.98
CA SER A 500 26.16 12.72 -26.80
C SER A 500 25.36 11.48 -27.19
N GLN A 501 25.90 10.28 -27.00
CA GLN A 501 25.20 9.01 -27.17
C GLN A 501 24.14 8.75 -26.09
N PHE A 502 24.30 9.28 -24.86
CA PHE A 502 23.36 9.10 -23.74
C PHE A 502 22.78 10.42 -23.23
N CYS A 503 23.48 11.54 -23.50
CA CYS A 503 23.09 12.85 -23.02
C CYS A 503 22.79 13.81 -24.17
N LYS A 504 21.96 14.82 -23.88
CA LYS A 504 21.68 15.94 -24.77
C LYS A 504 21.81 17.23 -23.97
N PHE A 505 22.51 18.20 -24.55
CA PHE A 505 22.64 19.52 -23.96
C PHE A 505 21.59 20.45 -24.57
N GLU A 506 20.77 21.06 -23.72
CA GLU A 506 19.83 22.12 -24.09
C GLU A 506 20.23 23.39 -23.32
N GLU A 507 19.68 23.55 -22.12
CA GLU A 507 20.10 24.58 -21.13
C GLU A 507 20.98 23.97 -20.03
N SER A 508 20.75 22.69 -19.73
CA SER A 508 21.57 21.83 -18.90
C SER A 508 21.74 20.48 -19.60
N CYS A 509 22.73 19.69 -19.17
CA CYS A 509 22.89 18.35 -19.68
C CYS A 509 21.81 17.43 -19.09
N LYS A 510 21.04 16.77 -19.96
CA LYS A 510 19.95 15.86 -19.56
C LYS A 510 20.17 14.48 -20.18
N THR A 511 19.67 13.44 -19.54
CA THR A 511 19.58 12.12 -20.18
C THR A 511 18.65 12.17 -21.37
N LYS A 512 19.12 11.64 -22.51
CA LYS A 512 18.31 11.52 -23.72
C LYS A 512 17.04 10.74 -23.42
N GLN A 513 15.93 11.28 -23.89
CA GLN A 513 14.68 10.55 -23.95
C GLN A 513 14.63 9.77 -25.27
N CYS A 514 13.68 8.84 -25.40
CA CYS A 514 13.55 8.05 -26.62
C CYS A 514 13.49 8.93 -27.88
N ILE A 515 12.76 10.05 -27.83
CA ILE A 515 12.64 11.03 -28.92
C ILE A 515 13.95 11.63 -29.41
N ASP A 516 15.04 11.55 -28.64
CA ASP A 516 16.34 12.09 -28.99
C ASP A 516 17.25 11.08 -29.74
N TYR A 517 16.79 9.83 -29.92
CA TYR A 517 17.52 8.78 -30.65
C TYR A 517 17.09 8.69 -32.11
N ASN A 518 18.06 8.34 -32.97
CA ASN A 518 17.82 7.96 -34.35
C ASN A 518 17.45 6.47 -34.45
N ASP A 519 17.03 6.02 -35.64
CA ASP A 519 16.62 4.63 -35.94
C ASP A 519 17.59 3.58 -35.35
N LYS A 520 18.90 3.75 -35.62
CA LYS A 520 19.93 2.80 -35.18
C LYS A 520 20.08 2.71 -33.66
N ASN A 521 19.93 3.83 -32.96
CA ASN A 521 20.17 3.90 -31.51
C ASN A 521 18.90 3.69 -30.68
N CYS A 522 17.73 3.72 -31.32
CA CYS A 522 16.45 3.62 -30.64
C CYS A 522 16.29 2.26 -29.93
N ILE A 523 16.50 1.17 -30.66
CA ILE A 523 16.30 -0.20 -30.17
C ILE A 523 17.28 -0.55 -29.03
N LEU A 524 18.48 0.03 -29.04
CA LEU A 524 19.53 -0.25 -28.05
C LEU A 524 19.24 0.34 -26.65
N ASN A 525 18.30 1.29 -26.55
CA ASN A 525 18.00 2.02 -25.32
C ASN A 525 16.58 1.74 -24.78
N ASP A 526 16.05 0.53 -25.03
CA ASP A 526 14.70 0.12 -24.62
C ASP A 526 13.60 1.09 -25.14
N CYS A 527 13.75 1.59 -26.36
CA CYS A 527 12.80 2.45 -27.06
C CYS A 527 12.32 1.79 -28.38
N ASP A 528 11.20 2.26 -28.93
CA ASP A 528 10.63 1.77 -30.19
C ASP A 528 10.76 2.79 -31.32
N TRP A 529 11.25 2.34 -32.49
CA TRP A 529 11.33 3.20 -33.67
C TRP A 529 10.00 3.19 -34.44
N ASN A 530 9.30 4.33 -34.42
CA ASN A 530 8.11 4.53 -35.22
C ASN A 530 8.51 4.88 -36.66
N LYS A 531 8.42 3.87 -37.55
CA LYS A 531 8.79 4.03 -38.96
C LYS A 531 7.91 5.03 -39.72
N ASN A 532 6.66 5.23 -39.30
CA ASN A 532 5.73 6.13 -39.98
C ASN A 532 6.09 7.59 -39.71
N ASP A 533 6.41 7.89 -38.44
CA ASP A 533 6.73 9.24 -37.99
C ASP A 533 8.23 9.56 -38.09
N GLY A 534 9.08 8.54 -38.28
CA GLY A 534 10.53 8.70 -38.33
C GLY A 534 11.12 9.19 -37.00
N ILE A 535 10.47 8.85 -35.89
CA ILE A 535 10.88 9.23 -34.53
C ILE A 535 11.05 7.98 -33.66
N CYS A 536 11.98 8.05 -32.73
CA CYS A 536 12.10 7.07 -31.67
C CYS A 536 11.17 7.47 -30.52
N GLN A 537 10.42 6.52 -29.96
CA GLN A 537 9.45 6.80 -28.90
C GLN A 537 9.63 5.81 -27.74
N GLN A 538 9.10 6.17 -26.56
CA GLN A 538 9.08 5.22 -25.45
C GLN A 538 8.29 3.98 -25.84
N GLN A 539 8.71 2.81 -25.34
CA GLN A 539 7.98 1.57 -25.53
C GLN A 539 6.54 1.79 -25.09
N VAL A 540 5.63 1.52 -26.01
CA VAL A 540 4.19 1.60 -25.74
C VAL A 540 3.78 0.24 -25.20
N GLU A 541 2.96 0.22 -24.16
CA GLU A 541 2.42 -1.04 -23.64
C GLU A 541 1.66 -1.74 -24.78
N CYS A 542 1.88 -3.05 -24.98
CA CYS A 542 1.29 -3.79 -26.10
C CYS A 542 -0.24 -3.57 -26.21
N SER A 543 -0.94 -3.47 -25.07
CA SER A 543 -2.39 -3.23 -24.99
C SER A 543 -2.88 -1.94 -25.67
N GLN A 544 -2.00 -0.95 -25.87
CA GLN A 544 -2.34 0.33 -26.50
C GLN A 544 -2.15 0.31 -28.03
N ILE A 545 -1.52 -0.73 -28.57
CA ILE A 545 -1.25 -0.87 -30.00
C ILE A 545 -2.51 -1.42 -30.70
N LYS A 546 -3.09 -0.63 -31.60
CA LYS A 546 -4.35 -0.96 -32.29
C LYS A 546 -4.18 -1.64 -33.64
N ASN A 547 -2.95 -1.76 -34.12
CA ASN A 547 -2.66 -2.30 -35.44
C ASN A 547 -1.85 -3.60 -35.32
N GLU A 548 -2.32 -4.66 -35.97
CA GLU A 548 -1.65 -5.98 -35.98
C GLU A 548 -0.17 -5.88 -36.37
N PHE A 549 0.13 -5.09 -37.40
CA PHE A 549 1.48 -4.97 -37.93
C PHE A 549 2.44 -4.26 -36.96
N ASP A 550 1.98 -3.18 -36.32
CA ASP A 550 2.79 -2.50 -35.30
C ASP A 550 2.95 -3.37 -34.06
N CYS A 551 1.91 -4.14 -33.70
CA CYS A 551 1.92 -5.05 -32.57
C CYS A 551 3.03 -6.10 -32.72
N ILE A 552 3.05 -6.86 -33.82
CA ILE A 552 3.99 -7.97 -34.01
C ILE A 552 5.47 -7.51 -34.07
N ARG A 553 5.71 -6.22 -34.34
CA ARG A 553 7.05 -5.63 -34.46
C ARG A 553 7.58 -4.99 -33.18
N GLN A 554 6.72 -4.70 -32.21
CA GLN A 554 7.11 -4.03 -30.98
C GLN A 554 7.48 -5.03 -29.89
N LYS A 555 8.30 -4.55 -28.96
CA LYS A 555 8.63 -5.27 -27.74
C LYS A 555 8.32 -4.37 -26.55
N PHE A 556 7.79 -4.94 -25.50
CA PHE A 556 7.57 -4.24 -24.23
C PHE A 556 8.33 -4.99 -23.14
N ASN A 557 9.26 -4.31 -22.45
CA ASN A 557 10.13 -4.92 -21.44
C ASN A 557 10.85 -6.19 -21.95
N LYS A 558 11.42 -6.12 -23.16
CA LYS A 558 12.13 -7.21 -23.87
C LYS A 558 11.27 -8.39 -24.33
N ARG A 559 9.96 -8.38 -24.08
CA ARG A 559 9.01 -9.40 -24.56
C ARG A 559 8.39 -8.99 -25.88
N ALA A 560 8.16 -9.94 -26.79
CA ALA A 560 7.43 -9.66 -28.01
C ALA A 560 5.96 -9.31 -27.72
N CYS A 561 5.40 -8.37 -28.47
CA CYS A 561 3.96 -8.14 -28.49
C CYS A 561 3.29 -9.11 -29.50
N PHE A 562 2.05 -9.50 -29.20
CA PHE A 562 1.27 -10.49 -29.93
C PHE A 562 -0.11 -9.95 -30.29
N TRP A 563 -0.49 -10.10 -31.56
CA TRP A 563 -1.85 -9.83 -32.00
C TRP A 563 -2.72 -11.05 -31.76
N VAL A 564 -3.80 -10.88 -31.01
CA VAL A 564 -4.71 -11.95 -30.60
C VAL A 564 -6.10 -11.65 -31.15
N ILE A 565 -6.74 -12.68 -31.72
CA ILE A 565 -8.14 -12.64 -32.17
C ILE A 565 -8.92 -13.63 -31.31
N GLN A 566 -9.80 -13.12 -30.44
CA GLN A 566 -10.60 -13.94 -29.53
C GLN A 566 -12.04 -13.43 -29.50
N ASN A 567 -13.01 -14.28 -29.80
CA ASN A 567 -14.44 -13.90 -29.83
C ASN A 567 -14.72 -12.66 -30.70
N ASP A 568 -14.14 -12.62 -31.90
CA ASP A 568 -14.23 -11.50 -32.86
C ASP A 568 -13.66 -10.16 -32.36
N THR A 569 -12.98 -10.14 -31.20
CA THR A 569 -12.18 -8.98 -30.78
C THR A 569 -10.72 -9.19 -31.12
N GLU A 570 -10.12 -8.16 -31.70
CA GLU A 570 -8.71 -8.13 -32.04
C GLU A 570 -8.00 -7.15 -31.11
N PHE A 571 -6.93 -7.60 -30.46
CA PHE A 571 -6.13 -6.76 -29.57
C PHE A 571 -4.68 -7.21 -29.52
N CYS A 572 -3.82 -6.28 -29.11
CA CYS A 572 -2.39 -6.54 -28.92
C CYS A 572 -2.07 -6.79 -27.44
N THR A 573 -1.18 -7.73 -27.15
CA THR A 573 -0.80 -8.10 -25.77
C THR A 573 0.64 -8.60 -25.69
N SER A 574 1.32 -8.43 -24.56
CA SER A 574 2.62 -9.05 -24.28
C SER A 574 2.51 -10.51 -23.82
N HIS A 575 1.29 -11.03 -23.70
CA HIS A 575 0.98 -12.35 -23.13
C HIS A 575 0.29 -13.26 -24.16
N GLY A 576 0.94 -13.48 -25.30
CA GLY A 576 0.33 -14.21 -26.42
C GLY A 576 -0.15 -15.61 -26.04
N CYS A 577 0.71 -16.39 -25.37
CA CYS A 577 0.43 -17.79 -25.03
C CYS A 577 -0.79 -17.93 -24.10
N ARG A 578 -1.03 -16.98 -23.19
CA ARG A 578 -2.18 -17.01 -22.27
C ARG A 578 -3.54 -16.96 -22.97
N ASN A 579 -3.57 -16.45 -24.19
CA ASN A 579 -4.79 -16.30 -24.98
C ASN A 579 -5.00 -17.44 -25.99
N LEU A 580 -4.13 -18.46 -26.00
CA LEU A 580 -4.39 -19.66 -26.78
C LEU A 580 -5.67 -20.32 -26.27
N ASN A 581 -6.57 -20.67 -27.20
CA ASN A 581 -7.84 -21.28 -26.86
C ASN A 581 -7.59 -22.59 -26.08
N LYS A 582 -8.31 -22.82 -24.98
CA LYS A 582 -8.17 -24.01 -24.12
C LYS A 582 -8.34 -25.34 -24.88
N SER A 583 -8.95 -25.31 -26.07
CA SER A 583 -9.10 -26.48 -26.94
C SER A 583 -7.82 -26.86 -27.72
N LEU A 584 -6.85 -25.95 -27.83
CA LEU A 584 -5.57 -26.19 -28.50
C LEU A 584 -4.52 -26.65 -27.46
N LEU A 585 -3.72 -27.66 -27.82
CA LEU A 585 -2.56 -28.05 -27.03
C LEU A 585 -1.59 -26.86 -26.97
N CYS A 586 -1.45 -26.24 -25.79
CA CYS A 586 -0.56 -25.10 -25.56
C CYS A 586 0.91 -25.46 -25.82
N SER A 587 1.36 -26.56 -25.21
CA SER A 587 2.75 -27.02 -25.27
C SER A 587 3.22 -27.31 -26.69
N GLY A 588 4.18 -26.53 -27.16
CA GLY A 588 4.77 -26.64 -28.50
C GLY A 588 4.08 -25.80 -29.57
N GLN A 589 3.13 -24.93 -29.22
CA GLN A 589 2.74 -23.83 -30.09
C GLN A 589 3.85 -22.80 -30.14
N ARG A 590 4.01 -22.15 -31.30
CA ARG A 590 4.98 -21.07 -31.46
C ARG A 590 4.25 -19.79 -31.86
N LEU A 591 4.42 -18.75 -31.06
CA LEU A 591 3.95 -17.41 -31.37
C LEU A 591 5.18 -16.57 -31.68
N ILE A 592 5.35 -16.18 -32.95
CA ILE A 592 6.54 -15.46 -33.42
C ILE A 592 7.82 -16.29 -33.15
N GLN A 593 8.67 -15.85 -32.22
CA GLN A 593 9.90 -16.53 -31.82
C GLN A 593 9.76 -17.24 -30.48
N GLU A 594 8.66 -17.01 -29.76
CA GLU A 594 8.42 -17.56 -28.43
C GLU A 594 7.64 -18.88 -28.52
N SER A 595 8.06 -19.86 -27.72
CA SER A 595 7.41 -21.17 -27.60
C SER A 595 6.49 -21.16 -26.39
N CYS A 596 5.25 -21.59 -26.60
CA CYS A 596 4.27 -21.72 -25.53
C CYS A 596 4.39 -23.09 -24.86
N VAL A 597 4.25 -23.10 -23.54
CA VAL A 597 4.26 -24.29 -22.70
C VAL A 597 3.16 -24.23 -21.66
N GLU A 598 2.55 -25.38 -21.42
CA GLU A 598 1.54 -25.56 -20.38
C GLU A 598 2.22 -25.92 -19.07
N LEU A 599 1.99 -25.10 -18.04
CA LEU A 599 2.48 -25.34 -16.69
C LEU A 599 1.59 -26.35 -15.94
N ASN A 600 2.04 -26.76 -14.76
CA ASN A 600 1.35 -27.75 -13.92
C ASN A 600 -0.06 -27.31 -13.47
N ASP A 601 -0.32 -25.99 -13.41
CA ASP A 601 -1.63 -25.40 -13.09
C ASP A 601 -2.54 -25.21 -14.33
N SER A 602 -2.15 -25.79 -15.47
CA SER A 602 -2.79 -25.63 -16.79
C SER A 602 -2.72 -24.20 -17.35
N THR A 603 -1.89 -23.32 -16.78
CA THR A 603 -1.63 -22.00 -17.37
C THR A 603 -0.72 -22.14 -18.58
N CYS A 604 -1.11 -21.54 -19.70
CA CYS A 604 -0.29 -21.47 -20.91
C CYS A 604 0.57 -20.21 -20.92
N LEU A 605 1.90 -20.36 -20.86
CA LEU A 605 2.85 -19.25 -20.84
C LEU A 605 3.87 -19.37 -21.98
N SER A 606 4.46 -18.26 -22.42
CA SER A 606 5.70 -18.35 -23.19
C SER A 606 6.88 -18.70 -22.28
N CYS A 607 7.93 -19.31 -22.83
CA CYS A 607 9.14 -19.60 -22.05
C CYS A 607 9.68 -18.32 -21.37
N GLU A 608 9.63 -17.18 -22.05
CA GLU A 608 10.08 -15.85 -21.59
C GLU A 608 9.24 -15.29 -20.43
N GLU A 609 8.04 -15.82 -20.20
CA GLU A 609 7.20 -15.50 -19.05
C GLU A 609 7.54 -16.32 -17.80
N ILE A 610 8.26 -17.43 -17.94
CA ILE A 610 8.59 -18.33 -16.84
C ILE A 610 9.75 -17.74 -16.03
N LEU A 611 9.42 -17.24 -14.84
CA LEU A 611 10.40 -16.73 -13.88
C LEU A 611 11.03 -17.85 -13.05
N ASP A 612 10.32 -18.97 -12.88
CA ASP A 612 10.82 -20.10 -12.11
C ASP A 612 11.82 -20.95 -12.91
N LYS A 613 13.00 -21.17 -12.32
CA LYS A 613 14.07 -21.95 -12.94
C LYS A 613 13.66 -23.42 -13.11
N CYS A 614 12.89 -23.98 -12.17
CA CYS A 614 12.53 -25.38 -12.21
C CYS A 614 11.50 -25.68 -13.29
N GLU A 615 10.42 -24.89 -13.35
CA GLU A 615 9.43 -24.94 -14.43
C GLU A 615 10.10 -24.79 -15.80
N CYS A 616 11.01 -23.83 -15.96
CA CYS A 616 11.73 -23.68 -17.23
C CYS A 616 12.51 -24.95 -17.64
N ILE A 617 13.20 -25.58 -16.69
CA ILE A 617 14.01 -26.78 -16.95
C ILE A 617 13.11 -28.01 -17.17
N GLN A 618 11.98 -28.13 -16.47
CA GLN A 618 10.98 -29.18 -16.71
C GLN A 618 10.43 -29.09 -18.14
N GLN A 619 10.32 -27.86 -18.68
CA GLN A 619 9.93 -27.58 -20.06
C GLN A 619 11.10 -27.62 -21.06
N SER A 620 12.19 -28.32 -20.73
CA SER A 620 13.44 -28.38 -21.54
C SER A 620 13.26 -28.81 -23.00
N LYS A 621 12.12 -29.39 -23.38
CA LYS A 621 11.80 -29.69 -24.78
C LYS A 621 11.63 -28.41 -25.62
N TYR A 622 11.01 -27.38 -25.06
CA TYR A 622 10.68 -26.14 -25.78
C TYR A 622 11.44 -24.93 -25.23
N CYS A 623 11.82 -24.97 -23.95
CA CYS A 623 12.53 -23.90 -23.28
C CYS A 623 13.99 -24.31 -22.96
N TYR A 624 14.83 -23.32 -22.72
CA TYR A 624 16.12 -23.50 -22.06
C TYR A 624 16.35 -22.38 -21.05
N TYR A 625 17.01 -22.71 -19.96
CA TYR A 625 17.33 -21.74 -18.93
C TYR A 625 18.71 -21.11 -19.21
N ASP A 626 18.75 -19.80 -19.44
CA ASP A 626 20.02 -19.07 -19.56
C ASP A 626 20.48 -18.62 -18.18
N ILE A 627 21.47 -19.35 -17.65
CA ILE A 627 22.03 -19.07 -16.33
C ILE A 627 22.73 -17.71 -16.24
N LYS A 628 23.26 -17.17 -17.36
CA LYS A 628 23.97 -15.89 -17.37
C LYS A 628 23.00 -14.73 -17.26
N GLN A 629 21.84 -14.85 -17.90
CA GLN A 629 20.78 -13.84 -17.88
C GLN A 629 19.76 -14.09 -16.76
N ASN A 630 19.79 -15.27 -16.13
CA ASN A 630 18.83 -15.71 -15.12
C ASN A 630 17.38 -15.60 -15.62
N ASN A 631 17.14 -16.04 -16.85
CA ASN A 631 15.82 -16.06 -17.50
C ASN A 631 15.59 -17.38 -18.24
N CYS A 632 14.33 -17.68 -18.49
CA CYS A 632 13.92 -18.77 -19.35
C CYS A 632 13.70 -18.26 -20.77
N ASN A 633 14.21 -18.98 -21.77
CA ASN A 633 14.14 -18.57 -23.17
C ASN A 633 13.61 -19.72 -24.03
N SER A 634 12.92 -19.37 -25.10
CA SER A 634 12.45 -20.31 -26.10
C SER A 634 13.61 -20.92 -26.89
N ARG A 635 13.57 -22.22 -27.13
CA ARG A 635 14.52 -22.89 -28.01
C ARG A 635 14.27 -22.50 -29.46
N ASN A 636 15.35 -22.15 -30.16
CA ASN A 636 15.34 -22.01 -31.61
C ASN A 636 15.42 -23.38 -32.27
N CYS A 637 14.82 -23.52 -33.45
CA CYS A 637 14.87 -24.78 -34.20
C CYS A 637 16.32 -25.28 -34.38
N GLU A 638 17.25 -24.36 -34.61
CA GLU A 638 18.68 -24.64 -34.81
C GLU A 638 19.35 -25.30 -33.58
N SER A 639 18.74 -25.24 -32.40
CA SER A 639 19.26 -25.86 -31.19
C SER A 639 19.02 -27.38 -31.12
N PHE A 640 18.11 -27.91 -31.95
CA PHE A 640 17.82 -29.35 -32.01
C PHE A 640 18.77 -30.05 -32.98
N LYS A 641 19.52 -31.04 -32.50
CA LYS A 641 20.60 -31.67 -33.26
C LYS A 641 20.12 -32.82 -34.14
N ASN A 642 19.07 -33.52 -33.73
CA ASN A 642 18.58 -34.71 -34.42
C ASN A 642 17.10 -34.55 -34.83
N GLN A 643 16.65 -35.44 -35.72
CA GLN A 643 15.30 -35.42 -36.27
C GLN A 643 14.23 -35.71 -35.21
N GLU A 644 14.53 -36.55 -34.22
CA GLU A 644 13.60 -36.96 -33.17
C GLU A 644 13.28 -35.81 -32.19
N GLU A 645 14.27 -34.95 -31.92
CA GLU A 645 14.11 -33.75 -31.09
C GLU A 645 13.49 -32.58 -31.85
N CYS A 646 13.57 -32.56 -33.19
CA CYS A 646 13.11 -31.45 -34.02
C CYS A 646 11.56 -31.34 -34.02
N PRO A 647 10.96 -30.28 -33.45
CA PRO A 647 9.51 -30.18 -33.31
C PRO A 647 8.81 -29.98 -34.65
N VAL A 648 8.11 -31.00 -35.16
CA VAL A 648 7.45 -30.96 -36.48
C VAL A 648 6.36 -29.89 -36.64
N ASN A 649 5.82 -29.36 -35.55
CA ASN A 649 4.73 -28.37 -35.58
C ASN A 649 5.19 -26.98 -36.05
N PHE A 650 6.46 -26.63 -35.82
CA PHE A 650 7.00 -25.30 -36.14
C PHE A 650 8.43 -25.32 -36.68
N CYS A 651 9.11 -26.46 -36.59
CA CYS A 651 10.39 -26.70 -37.24
C CYS A 651 10.23 -27.79 -38.31
N ARG A 652 11.21 -27.86 -39.21
CA ARG A 652 11.39 -28.93 -40.18
C ARG A 652 12.84 -29.39 -40.12
N TYR A 653 13.04 -30.70 -40.06
CA TYR A 653 14.37 -31.28 -40.16
C TYR A 653 14.73 -31.49 -41.63
N GLN A 654 15.78 -30.80 -42.09
CA GLN A 654 16.24 -30.83 -43.48
C GLN A 654 17.75 -30.60 -43.52
N ASP A 655 18.46 -31.35 -44.36
CA ASP A 655 19.92 -31.27 -44.52
C ASP A 655 20.68 -31.40 -43.17
N GLU A 656 20.29 -32.40 -42.36
CA GLU A 656 20.84 -32.67 -41.02
C GLU A 656 20.68 -31.52 -40.01
N LYS A 657 19.80 -30.54 -40.31
CA LYS A 657 19.55 -29.37 -39.48
C LYS A 657 18.07 -29.20 -39.22
N CYS A 658 17.71 -28.84 -37.99
CA CYS A 658 16.36 -28.43 -37.66
C CYS A 658 16.20 -26.93 -37.94
N GLN A 659 15.33 -26.56 -38.88
CA GLN A 659 15.10 -25.17 -39.31
C GLN A 659 13.66 -24.76 -39.00
N ALA A 660 13.41 -23.46 -38.79
CA ALA A 660 12.06 -22.95 -38.59
C ALA A 660 11.24 -23.05 -39.89
N GLN A 661 9.97 -23.46 -39.79
CA GLN A 661 9.08 -23.42 -40.94
C GLN A 661 8.77 -21.97 -41.34
N CYS A 662 8.63 -21.70 -42.64
CA CYS A 662 8.53 -20.34 -43.17
C CYS A 662 7.44 -19.51 -42.48
N GLN A 663 6.28 -20.08 -42.17
CA GLN A 663 5.16 -19.33 -41.60
C GLN A 663 5.42 -18.75 -40.20
N TYR A 664 6.46 -19.20 -39.49
CA TYR A 664 6.83 -18.70 -38.16
C TYR A 664 8.02 -17.73 -38.18
N ILE A 665 8.49 -17.32 -39.36
CA ILE A 665 9.59 -16.37 -39.51
C ILE A 665 9.04 -14.98 -39.83
N TYR A 666 9.33 -14.04 -38.93
CA TYR A 666 8.90 -12.63 -39.00
C TYR A 666 10.06 -11.66 -39.25
N ASP A 667 11.26 -12.19 -39.47
CA ASP A 667 12.44 -11.41 -39.84
C ASP A 667 12.77 -11.63 -41.33
N GLU A 668 12.89 -10.53 -42.08
CA GLU A 668 13.10 -10.56 -43.52
C GLU A 668 14.43 -11.22 -43.90
N ASP A 669 15.48 -10.97 -43.11
CA ASP A 669 16.83 -11.49 -43.39
C ASP A 669 16.93 -12.98 -43.06
N GLN A 670 16.27 -13.45 -42.00
CA GLN A 670 16.11 -14.87 -41.72
C GLN A 670 15.30 -15.57 -42.82
N CYS A 671 14.21 -14.95 -43.29
CA CYS A 671 13.38 -15.52 -44.35
C CYS A 671 14.18 -15.73 -45.65
N LYS A 672 14.99 -14.74 -46.04
CA LYS A 672 15.82 -14.80 -47.26
C LYS A 672 16.93 -15.85 -47.22
N LYS A 673 17.35 -16.29 -46.02
CA LYS A 673 18.38 -17.34 -45.86
C LYS A 673 17.85 -18.74 -46.14
N ILE A 674 16.53 -18.95 -46.05
CA ILE A 674 15.91 -20.25 -46.28
C ILE A 674 15.43 -20.31 -47.73
N LYS A 675 16.06 -21.17 -48.53
CA LYS A 675 15.81 -21.29 -49.97
C LYS A 675 14.34 -21.51 -50.31
N GLU A 676 13.60 -22.20 -49.44
CA GLU A 676 12.21 -22.57 -49.68
C GLU A 676 11.20 -21.49 -49.28
N CYS A 677 11.66 -20.39 -48.69
CA CYS A 677 10.80 -19.33 -48.21
C CYS A 677 10.86 -18.08 -49.10
N SER A 678 9.78 -17.30 -49.06
CA SER A 678 9.65 -15.99 -49.69
C SER A 678 9.06 -14.99 -48.71
N TRP A 679 9.60 -13.77 -48.73
CA TRP A 679 9.13 -12.69 -47.86
C TRP A 679 7.92 -11.99 -48.46
N LEU A 680 6.79 -12.01 -47.77
CA LEU A 680 5.60 -11.26 -48.17
C LEU A 680 5.66 -9.82 -47.64
N LYS A 681 6.18 -8.89 -48.42
CA LYS A 681 6.31 -7.48 -48.01
C LYS A 681 5.01 -6.84 -47.50
N LYS A 682 3.84 -7.26 -48.00
CA LYS A 682 2.53 -6.76 -47.57
C LYS A 682 2.08 -7.28 -46.20
N LYS A 683 2.44 -8.52 -45.86
CA LYS A 683 2.05 -9.17 -44.60
C LYS A 683 3.18 -9.23 -43.58
N GLN A 684 4.40 -8.84 -44.00
CA GLN A 684 5.62 -8.78 -43.20
C GLN A 684 5.85 -10.09 -42.44
N LYS A 685 5.61 -11.18 -43.17
CA LYS A 685 5.83 -12.54 -42.72
C LYS A 685 6.41 -13.35 -43.85
N CYS A 686 7.14 -14.37 -43.48
CA CYS A 686 7.70 -15.32 -44.39
C CYS A 686 6.64 -16.37 -44.76
N GLN A 687 6.66 -16.86 -46.00
CA GLN A 687 5.81 -17.95 -46.46
C GLN A 687 6.58 -18.92 -47.35
N VAL A 688 6.10 -20.15 -47.47
CA VAL A 688 6.67 -21.12 -48.41
C VAL A 688 6.50 -20.60 -49.84
N GLN A 689 7.54 -20.73 -50.68
CA GLN A 689 7.44 -20.38 -52.11
C GLN A 689 6.37 -21.23 -52.78
N CYS A 690 5.50 -20.62 -53.58
CA CYS A 690 4.40 -21.34 -54.25
C CYS A 690 4.93 -22.54 -55.02
N GLU A 691 6.05 -22.37 -55.76
CA GLU A 691 6.65 -23.39 -56.63
C GLU A 691 7.07 -24.69 -55.92
N ILE A 692 7.24 -24.64 -54.59
CA ILE A 692 7.68 -25.78 -53.77
C ILE A 692 6.47 -26.55 -53.23
N GLN A 693 5.29 -25.92 -53.21
CA GLN A 693 4.09 -26.54 -52.67
C GLN A 693 3.48 -27.52 -53.68
N THR A 694 3.44 -28.78 -53.30
CA THR A 694 2.91 -29.88 -54.14
C THR A 694 1.50 -30.30 -53.77
N ASP A 695 0.98 -29.84 -52.61
CA ASP A 695 -0.37 -30.13 -52.16
C ASP A 695 -1.35 -28.99 -52.50
N GLU A 696 -2.46 -29.34 -53.16
CA GLU A 696 -3.49 -28.38 -53.59
C GLU A 696 -4.12 -27.63 -52.41
N LEU A 697 -4.40 -28.31 -51.30
CA LEU A 697 -5.06 -27.70 -50.14
C LEU A 697 -4.11 -26.73 -49.43
N GLN A 698 -2.85 -27.12 -49.25
CA GLN A 698 -1.84 -26.23 -48.69
C GLN A 698 -1.54 -25.05 -49.62
N CYS A 699 -1.54 -25.24 -50.95
CA CYS A 699 -1.39 -24.15 -51.92
C CYS A 699 -2.52 -23.12 -51.80
N LYS A 700 -3.78 -23.57 -51.67
CA LYS A 700 -4.94 -22.69 -51.47
C LYS A 700 -4.86 -21.87 -50.18
N ASN A 701 -4.12 -22.36 -49.18
CA ASN A 701 -3.91 -21.66 -47.91
C ASN A 701 -2.73 -20.65 -47.96
N LEU A 702 -1.87 -20.70 -48.99
CA LEU A 702 -0.77 -19.76 -49.17
C LEU A 702 -1.25 -18.45 -49.78
N ASN A 703 -0.70 -17.33 -49.31
CA ASN A 703 -1.09 -16.01 -49.82
C ASN A 703 -0.37 -15.72 -51.12
N GLU A 704 -1.07 -15.09 -52.07
CA GLU A 704 -0.53 -14.79 -53.41
C GLU A 704 -0.16 -16.06 -54.23
N CYS A 705 -0.51 -17.26 -53.76
CA CYS A 705 -0.42 -18.49 -54.53
C CYS A 705 -1.81 -18.93 -55.03
N PHE A 706 -1.86 -19.66 -56.13
CA PHE A 706 -3.05 -20.38 -56.58
C PHE A 706 -2.62 -21.72 -57.20
N TRP A 707 -3.52 -22.70 -57.17
CA TRP A 707 -3.27 -24.01 -57.74
C TRP A 707 -3.58 -24.00 -59.24
N ASN A 708 -2.58 -24.32 -60.08
CA ASN A 708 -2.75 -24.43 -61.51
C ASN A 708 -3.17 -25.87 -61.87
N ASN A 709 -4.48 -26.06 -62.12
CA ASN A 709 -5.04 -27.36 -62.48
C ASN A 709 -4.41 -27.98 -63.75
N ASN A 710 -3.89 -27.16 -64.67
CA ASN A 710 -3.32 -27.66 -65.92
C ASN A 710 -1.91 -28.22 -65.73
N GLN A 711 -1.15 -27.65 -64.80
CA GLN A 711 0.24 -28.05 -64.53
C GLN A 711 0.39 -28.90 -63.26
N LEU A 712 -0.68 -29.05 -62.46
CA LEU A 712 -0.69 -29.74 -61.17
C LEU A 712 0.41 -29.20 -60.22
N ASN A 713 0.61 -27.89 -60.23
CA ASN A 713 1.57 -27.20 -59.39
C ASN A 713 0.95 -25.94 -58.78
N CYS A 714 1.62 -25.42 -57.75
CA CYS A 714 1.24 -24.18 -57.09
C CYS A 714 2.05 -23.00 -57.67
N GLU A 715 1.36 -22.01 -58.23
CA GLU A 715 1.99 -20.87 -58.91
C GLU A 715 1.67 -19.54 -58.22
N ASN A 716 2.51 -18.54 -58.42
CA ASN A 716 2.28 -17.19 -57.87
C ASN A 716 1.25 -16.43 -58.73
N LYS A 717 0.19 -15.90 -58.11
CA LYS A 717 -0.88 -15.13 -58.76
C LYS A 717 -0.35 -13.94 -59.57
N ILE A 718 0.75 -13.32 -59.13
CA ILE A 718 1.36 -12.17 -59.81
C ILE A 718 2.00 -12.60 -61.13
N LEU A 719 2.63 -13.77 -61.18
CA LEU A 719 3.24 -14.31 -62.40
C LEU A 719 2.19 -14.58 -63.47
N ILE A 720 1.02 -15.11 -63.10
CA ILE A 720 -0.11 -15.25 -64.02
C ILE A 720 -0.65 -13.91 -64.49
N LEU A 721 -0.88 -12.94 -63.60
CA LEU A 721 -1.32 -11.60 -64.01
C LEU A 721 -0.34 -10.95 -65.00
N ILE A 722 0.98 -11.15 -64.81
CA ILE A 722 2.00 -10.67 -65.76
C ILE A 722 1.94 -11.44 -67.08
N GLN A 723 1.71 -12.76 -67.07
CA GLN A 723 1.55 -13.55 -68.29
C GLN A 723 0.27 -13.18 -69.06
N ASP A 724 -0.84 -12.97 -68.35
CA ASP A 724 -2.11 -12.53 -68.93
C ASP A 724 -1.99 -11.11 -69.50
N ILE A 725 -1.35 -10.18 -68.79
CA ILE A 725 -1.06 -8.84 -69.30
C ILE A 725 -0.13 -8.90 -70.50
N LYS A 726 0.91 -9.75 -70.49
CA LYS A 726 1.78 -9.96 -71.66
C LYS A 726 1.01 -10.50 -72.86
N SER A 727 0.12 -11.47 -72.64
CA SER A 727 -0.77 -12.02 -73.67
C SER A 727 -1.71 -10.94 -74.23
N LEU A 728 -2.30 -10.12 -73.36
CA LEU A 728 -3.15 -8.98 -73.75
C LEU A 728 -2.37 -7.91 -74.52
N LEU A 729 -1.16 -7.56 -74.08
CA LEU A 729 -0.28 -6.63 -74.78
C LEU A 729 0.17 -7.17 -76.15
N LEU A 730 0.52 -8.46 -76.24
CA LEU A 730 0.81 -9.12 -77.52
C LEU A 730 -0.40 -9.11 -78.46
N SER A 731 -1.60 -9.36 -77.92
CA SER A 731 -2.86 -9.28 -78.67
C SER A 731 -3.12 -7.86 -79.17
N LEU A 732 -2.89 -6.85 -78.34
CA LEU A 732 -3.04 -5.44 -78.70
C LEU A 732 -2.03 -5.00 -79.76
N VAL A 733 -0.76 -5.44 -79.66
CA VAL A 733 0.28 -5.19 -80.67
C VAL A 733 -0.09 -5.86 -82.00
N LEU A 734 -0.59 -7.10 -81.98
CA LEU A 734 -1.08 -7.78 -83.19
C LEU A 734 -2.27 -7.08 -83.83
N ILE A 735 -3.22 -6.57 -83.03
CA ILE A 735 -4.36 -5.77 -83.53
C ILE A 735 -3.86 -4.47 -84.16
N GLN A 736 -2.85 -3.83 -83.58
CA GLN A 736 -2.24 -2.62 -84.12
C GLN A 736 -1.53 -2.87 -85.46
N TRP A 737 -0.91 -4.04 -85.63
CA TRP A 737 -0.31 -4.48 -86.89
C TRP A 737 -1.33 -4.86 -87.96
N ILE A 738 -2.56 -5.19 -87.59
CA ILE A 738 -3.66 -5.50 -88.54
C ILE A 738 -4.35 -4.21 -89.02
N TYR A 739 -4.24 -3.10 -88.27
CA TYR A 739 -4.86 -1.81 -88.59
C TYR A 739 -3.95 -0.83 -89.35
N ILE A 740 -2.66 -1.14 -89.49
CA ILE A 740 -1.70 -0.47 -90.38
C ILE A 740 -1.61 -1.27 -91.68
#